data_AF-A0A074RNU6-F1
#
_entry.id   AF-A0A074RNU6-F1
#
_cell.length_a   1.000
_cell.length_b   1.000
_cell.length_c   1.000
_cell.angle_alpha   90.00
_cell.angle_beta   90.00
_cell.angle_gamma   90.00
#
_symmetry.space_group_name_H-M   'P 1'
#
loop_
_entity.id
_entity.type
_entity.pdbx_description
1 polymer ?
#
loop_
_entity_poly.entity_id
_entity_poly.type
_entity_poly.pdbx_seq_one_letter_code
_entity_poly.pdbx_strand_id
1 'polypeptide(L)'
;MLPKGALLIPCFVSTNPTLLSQISGDKKASPVYFSIGNINKAIRNCPSERAMVLLGYLPNPKLAYIANKRERREKLWQIYHAALWLMLDPLKKAGYKGIEVCCTDGGVRRRYPVLAKQIGDWQEICTGACSFHTRCPMCVEEYETRGELGEPAWLHMKFQTLQAILDAMNGHAAKCKKLGLQPTWPYWADMPYANGGDLVGLDLLHQIHKGMFKTHLYKWCENILSDAEMDDRFRGLLQLHSLQHFKDGVSTISQWTGNKAKAMEHTFVSLMAGGLPVGVGRAIQALMDFSFLAHLPQLDEDDLHQMQVDLETFHANKEAFQIIGACMSGLGWSGISKLHMLRHFAQQILEFGTTDGYTTETTERLHKYLVKNPYRQTDAPEFGHGQDSVTMEIDDENIVHSEEVEEGTIRIVHPFRPNRLYQREIYLKPQAPKPPPAMAFTGDPWYPFRTHQDFEFTSVALDAGLSKTNTDKLLQLFHESQDCKITLKKYEGLRNFEDRSSKLQAGFEPIMFKVPYQPVGGSKVERELEVLVKPLHEWLTELVHNEGIQQHLQFDAQEKYRWSEGEWQRIIDEPWTTDEWKEIQGWLPPDGLPLNIQLYADRAAVSTFGGRKVYPVVAQLNNLPREIWNGHSMGGGQVVALLLVVEGSATETGRTAFADFKCAVWHAALDKLVQSIRNAAWVGDAAILSLADQLGLDGKEWWLFPCITILSADYEEQIIMAGHRGVNAKCPCVRCHIPAEELHNLDYEAETRDPEATGELIEQAQSMSVTRAEEFLQPYSIRPIQNVFFTLGPNTNPFQAFSYDTLHNDNLGCWGKHLWPLLKTLVNAESNTTVKNFETRIQSVPPWTNLTCFSNPLQMDFSDGQKYHDLLKVVLHGMLNLPSSFEPLALLIRTQAELRLIASLEVQTKETIALGRNTIKQFHKVSQVCTQKYGKNFKFPKMHLLCHLFDDIWNKGVTANYSTKPSESMHRLLRKDYMASSKNSHSVNFEIAQKTHLRAVYEYIQAEIKSYNNYRISAVAVGNNDRISETKVINHVTLRSRYKVFRPLAVFDRDNQYWNVSGSLETAVRECLDDFGYNILPTTSIQAQEYRSIKIHYESTVDWCLHSDILHCSPEFYHKERWDCALIDSNEGVALAQILLLIECRDQSSPPLFPNIPLALVSFFDSKPPLSSLECSMNFRRFEEWPRKSAQLIPTRSIIRGALLVPTLETNHPNNYLTNDLLDSDLYF
;
A
#
# COMPACT_ATOMS: atom_id res chain seq x y z
N MET A 1 19.28 25.71 5.96
CA MET A 1 20.60 25.35 5.41
C MET A 1 21.44 24.70 6.49
N LEU A 2 22.29 23.75 6.10
CA LEU A 2 23.23 23.04 6.98
C LEU A 2 24.46 23.89 7.34
N PRO A 3 25.25 23.51 8.38
CA PRO A 3 26.51 24.19 8.72
C PRO A 3 27.52 24.20 7.55
N LYS A 4 28.26 25.30 7.39
CA LYS A 4 29.23 25.45 6.30
C LYS A 4 30.37 24.41 6.43
N GLY A 5 30.46 23.49 5.48
CA GLY A 5 31.38 22.34 5.51
C GLY A 5 30.72 20.99 5.86
N ALA A 6 29.42 20.98 6.17
CA ALA A 6 28.62 19.77 6.25
C ALA A 6 28.54 19.02 4.90
N LEU A 7 28.36 17.70 4.96
CA LEU A 7 28.10 16.86 3.79
C LEU A 7 26.71 16.22 3.91
N LEU A 8 25.87 16.50 2.91
CA LEU A 8 24.48 16.05 2.81
C LEU A 8 24.38 14.57 2.41
N ILE A 9 23.73 13.74 3.22
CA ILE A 9 23.46 12.31 2.98
C ILE A 9 21.95 12.10 2.86
N PRO A 10 21.40 11.99 1.67
CA PRO A 10 20.14 11.28 1.55
C PRO A 10 20.31 9.73 1.77
N CYS A 11 19.36 9.04 2.42
CA CYS A 11 19.28 7.56 2.72
C CYS A 11 18.14 6.60 2.12
N PHE A 12 17.66 6.74 0.86
CA PHE A 12 16.33 6.57 0.12
C PHE A 12 16.00 5.07 0.10
N VAL A 13 15.80 4.39 1.23
CA VAL A 13 14.59 3.63 1.62
C VAL A 13 13.93 2.57 0.54
N SER A 14 12.67 1.97 0.56
CA SER A 14 11.81 1.34 -0.58
C SER A 14 10.50 0.47 -0.41
N THR A 15 9.30 0.99 -0.79
CA THR A 15 7.92 0.43 -0.70
C THR A 15 7.37 0.04 -2.05
N ASN A 16 6.96 -1.23 -2.20
CA ASN A 16 6.13 -1.65 -3.31
C ASN A 16 5.44 -3.00 -3.01
N PRO A 17 4.15 -3.05 -2.61
CA PRO A 17 3.44 -4.25 -2.26
C PRO A 17 3.14 -5.11 -3.45
N THR A 18 3.59 -6.35 -3.32
CA THR A 18 3.77 -7.19 -4.47
C THR A 18 3.25 -8.59 -4.20
N LEU A 19 2.38 -9.06 -5.10
CA LEU A 19 1.80 -10.39 -5.04
C LEU A 19 2.91 -11.44 -5.21
N LEU A 20 3.02 -12.34 -4.24
CA LEU A 20 4.12 -13.31 -4.13
C LEU A 20 3.80 -14.62 -4.86
N SER A 21 2.54 -15.05 -4.86
CA SER A 21 2.03 -16.24 -5.54
C SER A 21 1.17 -15.91 -6.78
N GLN A 22 1.21 -16.78 -7.81
CA GLN A 22 0.61 -16.51 -9.13
C GLN A 22 -0.68 -17.32 -9.44
N ILE A 23 -0.97 -18.39 -8.70
CA ILE A 23 -2.14 -19.27 -8.95
C ILE A 23 -3.15 -19.22 -7.77
N SER A 24 -2.69 -18.82 -6.58
CA SER A 24 -3.53 -18.46 -5.43
C SER A 24 -2.83 -17.38 -4.58
N GLY A 25 -3.18 -16.11 -4.83
CA GLY A 25 -2.86 -14.99 -3.93
C GLY A 25 -3.80 -14.97 -2.72
N ASP A 26 -3.57 -14.12 -1.71
CA ASP A 26 -2.96 -12.79 -1.74
C ASP A 26 -1.86 -12.59 -0.69
N LYS A 27 -0.91 -13.53 -0.56
CA LYS A 27 0.36 -13.19 0.09
C LYS A 27 0.98 -12.02 -0.69
N LYS A 28 0.90 -10.82 -0.11
CA LYS A 28 1.51 -9.57 -0.56
C LYS A 28 2.49 -9.16 0.52
N ALA A 29 3.77 -9.18 0.20
CA ALA A 29 4.72 -8.44 1.01
C ALA A 29 4.81 -7.02 0.45
N SER A 30 4.87 -6.05 1.34
CA SER A 30 5.25 -4.68 1.06
C SER A 30 6.71 -4.52 1.47
N PRO A 31 7.69 -4.96 0.67
CA PRO A 31 9.08 -4.69 1.00
C PRO A 31 9.28 -3.22 1.28
N VAL A 32 10.23 -2.98 2.17
CA VAL A 32 10.61 -1.71 2.77
C VAL A 32 12.14 -1.76 2.69
N TYR A 33 12.70 -1.27 1.58
CA TYR A 33 14.12 -1.34 1.24
C TYR A 33 14.91 -0.14 1.81
N PHE A 34 16.21 0.05 1.57
CA PHE A 34 17.01 1.19 2.04
C PHE A 34 18.30 1.31 1.23
N SER A 35 18.97 2.45 1.20
CA SER A 35 20.44 2.54 1.00
C SER A 35 20.88 4.01 1.21
N ILE A 36 21.96 4.46 0.60
CA ILE A 36 22.68 5.71 0.88
C ILE A 36 23.05 6.40 -0.46
N GLY A 37 23.06 7.73 -0.60
CA GLY A 37 23.39 8.38 -1.90
C GLY A 37 24.12 9.75 -2.01
N ASN A 38 25.26 9.78 -2.74
CA ASN A 38 25.84 11.01 -3.37
C ASN A 38 26.46 10.85 -4.80
N ILE A 39 27.60 10.19 -5.02
CA ILE A 39 28.43 10.15 -6.28
C ILE A 39 27.79 9.69 -7.64
N ASN A 40 28.57 9.08 -8.55
CA ASN A 40 28.22 8.50 -9.86
C ASN A 40 27.63 7.10 -9.70
N LYS A 41 26.41 6.74 -10.24
CA LYS A 41 25.15 5.85 -10.06
C LYS A 41 24.82 4.25 -10.09
N ALA A 42 25.63 3.24 -9.73
CA ALA A 42 25.74 1.81 -10.14
C ALA A 42 24.92 0.78 -9.37
N ILE A 43 25.46 0.48 -8.19
CA ILE A 43 25.22 -0.65 -7.31
C ILE A 43 23.78 -0.65 -6.79
N ARG A 44 23.18 0.52 -6.99
CA ARG A 44 21.79 0.86 -6.88
C ARG A 44 20.91 0.11 -7.87
N ASN A 45 21.28 -0.06 -9.13
CA ASN A 45 20.33 -0.52 -10.15
C ASN A 45 20.16 -2.02 -10.36
N CYS A 46 20.92 -2.62 -11.29
CA CYS A 46 20.79 -4.06 -11.55
C CYS A 46 21.10 -4.80 -10.24
N PRO A 47 20.15 -5.56 -9.66
CA PRO A 47 20.09 -5.86 -8.22
C PRO A 47 21.30 -6.50 -7.52
N SER A 48 22.28 -7.01 -8.27
CA SER A 48 23.39 -7.83 -7.78
C SER A 48 24.24 -7.17 -6.68
N GLU A 49 24.25 -5.84 -6.61
CA GLU A 49 25.29 -5.11 -5.90
C GLU A 49 24.82 -4.56 -4.53
N ARG A 50 23.55 -4.77 -4.14
CA ARG A 50 23.01 -4.52 -2.78
C ARG A 50 22.95 -3.08 -2.27
N ALA A 51 23.17 -2.06 -3.12
CA ALA A 51 22.81 -0.69 -2.74
C ALA A 51 21.32 -0.38 -3.00
N MET A 52 20.42 -1.37 -2.98
CA MET A 52 19.26 -1.34 -2.07
C MET A 52 19.48 -2.52 -1.12
N VAL A 53 19.40 -2.30 0.18
CA VAL A 53 19.17 -3.33 1.20
C VAL A 53 17.67 -3.45 1.44
N LEU A 54 17.19 -4.56 2.00
CA LEU A 54 15.85 -4.60 2.60
C LEU A 54 16.03 -4.23 4.08
N LEU A 55 15.45 -3.12 4.56
CA LEU A 55 15.50 -2.82 6.00
C LEU A 55 14.26 -3.37 6.73
N GLY A 56 13.17 -3.70 6.02
CA GLY A 56 11.99 -4.26 6.67
C GLY A 56 10.90 -4.68 5.70
N TYR A 57 9.73 -4.92 6.27
CA TYR A 57 8.47 -4.99 5.54
C TYR A 57 7.52 -3.94 6.08
N LEU A 58 6.83 -3.29 5.16
CA LEU A 58 5.75 -2.39 5.46
C LEU A 58 4.61 -3.27 5.97
N PRO A 59 4.00 -2.91 7.07
CA PRO A 59 2.64 -3.30 7.31
C PRO A 59 1.60 -2.70 6.34
N ASN A 60 1.50 -3.25 5.11
CA ASN A 60 0.17 -3.46 4.52
C ASN A 60 -0.35 -4.84 4.96
N PRO A 61 -0.91 -4.94 6.17
CA PRO A 61 -2.01 -5.86 6.32
C PRO A 61 -3.39 -5.25 6.02
N LYS A 62 -4.37 -6.14 6.15
CA LYS A 62 -5.73 -5.99 6.68
C LYS A 62 -6.32 -4.56 7.02
N LEU A 63 -6.73 -4.34 8.30
CA LEU A 63 -7.58 -3.30 8.93
C LEU A 63 -9.21 -3.35 8.91
N ALA A 64 -10.00 -4.21 9.66
CA ALA A 64 -11.46 -4.57 10.06
C ALA A 64 -11.65 -5.28 11.54
N TYR A 65 -11.96 -4.90 12.83
CA TYR A 65 -12.13 -3.85 13.94
C TYR A 65 -12.66 -2.39 13.99
N ILE A 66 -12.93 -1.65 12.91
CA ILE A 66 -13.41 -0.25 12.95
C ILE A 66 -14.33 -0.01 11.77
N ALA A 67 -15.39 0.74 12.02
CA ALA A 67 -16.66 0.03 12.11
C ALA A 67 -17.76 0.47 11.20
N ASN A 68 -17.53 1.62 10.61
CA ASN A 68 -18.50 2.32 9.85
C ASN A 68 -17.62 3.11 8.70
N LYS A 69 -16.71 2.63 6.59
CA LYS A 69 -15.47 2.65 5.66
C LYS A 69 -14.46 3.85 5.45
N ARG A 70 -14.77 5.16 5.62
CA ARG A 70 -13.93 6.32 6.17
C ARG A 70 -13.24 5.97 7.48
N GLU A 71 -13.05 6.76 8.55
CA GLU A 71 -12.03 6.51 9.60
C GLU A 71 -11.48 5.11 9.86
N ARG A 72 -12.13 3.93 9.75
CA ARG A 72 -11.36 2.74 9.34
C ARG A 72 -10.24 3.13 8.40
N ARG A 73 -10.55 3.57 7.18
CA ARG A 73 -9.66 4.32 6.31
C ARG A 73 -8.78 5.20 7.15
N GLU A 74 -9.25 6.32 7.66
CA GLU A 74 -8.44 7.32 8.34
C GLU A 74 -7.40 6.67 9.26
N LYS A 75 -7.75 5.79 10.20
CA LYS A 75 -6.86 4.78 10.81
C LYS A 75 -5.78 4.19 9.89
N LEU A 76 -6.02 3.56 8.74
CA LEU A 76 -5.02 3.02 7.79
C LEU A 76 -4.08 4.07 7.28
N TRP A 77 -4.41 5.36 7.12
CA TRP A 77 -3.35 6.33 6.72
C TRP A 77 -2.71 6.71 8.11
N GLN A 78 -2.91 5.87 9.17
CA GLN A 78 -2.34 5.91 10.52
C GLN A 78 -1.57 4.68 11.34
N ILE A 79 -0.81 3.62 10.82
CA ILE A 79 0.33 2.59 11.25
C ILE A 79 1.80 2.65 10.62
N TYR A 80 2.11 2.57 9.27
CA TYR A 80 3.06 3.24 8.30
C TYR A 80 3.92 4.35 8.84
N HIS A 81 3.53 5.65 8.77
CA HIS A 81 4.10 6.71 9.58
C HIS A 81 4.75 6.14 10.87
N ALA A 82 4.25 5.19 11.69
CA ALA A 82 5.07 4.63 12.78
C ALA A 82 5.79 3.30 12.55
N ALA A 83 5.22 2.37 11.80
CA ALA A 83 5.86 1.12 11.47
C ALA A 83 7.15 1.37 10.74
N LEU A 84 7.07 2.37 9.89
CA LEU A 84 8.16 2.96 9.23
C LEU A 84 8.85 3.89 10.27
N TRP A 85 8.23 4.82 11.03
CA TRP A 85 8.91 5.68 12.06
C TRP A 85 10.09 5.02 12.72
N LEU A 86 9.74 3.90 13.34
CA LEU A 86 10.54 3.17 14.27
C LEU A 86 11.89 2.77 13.65
N MET A 87 12.03 2.80 12.31
CA MET A 87 13.27 2.52 11.58
C MET A 87 13.96 3.74 10.87
N LEU A 88 13.49 5.01 10.95
CA LEU A 88 14.27 6.25 10.61
C LEU A 88 14.32 7.33 11.69
N ASP A 89 13.69 7.17 12.85
CA ASP A 89 14.02 7.99 14.03
C ASP A 89 15.54 8.31 14.24
N PRO A 90 16.49 7.38 13.99
CA PRO A 90 17.94 7.66 14.00
C PRO A 90 18.36 8.79 13.08
N LEU A 91 17.78 8.84 11.88
CA LEU A 91 18.23 9.73 10.86
C LEU A 91 17.84 11.19 11.19
N LYS A 92 16.82 11.44 12.03
CA LYS A 92 16.58 12.78 12.60
C LYS A 92 17.74 13.28 13.41
N LYS A 93 18.18 12.47 14.40
CA LYS A 93 19.32 12.82 15.25
C LYS A 93 20.54 13.09 14.39
N ALA A 94 20.74 12.25 13.37
CA ALA A 94 21.83 12.40 12.42
C ALA A 94 21.67 13.63 11.49
N GLY A 95 20.45 14.04 11.14
CA GLY A 95 20.16 15.19 10.29
C GLY A 95 20.14 16.53 11.01
N TYR A 96 19.91 16.53 12.32
CA TYR A 96 20.07 17.72 13.16
C TYR A 96 21.51 17.88 13.67
N LYS A 97 22.14 16.83 14.21
CA LYS A 97 23.45 16.92 14.88
C LYS A 97 24.64 16.46 14.02
N GLY A 98 24.39 15.74 12.94
CA GLY A 98 25.41 15.13 12.09
C GLY A 98 26.00 13.85 12.70
N ILE A 99 26.22 12.84 11.87
CA ILE A 99 27.02 11.64 12.19
C ILE A 99 28.42 11.76 11.60
N GLU A 100 29.42 11.20 12.28
CA GLU A 100 30.79 11.15 11.76
C GLU A 100 30.99 9.89 10.90
N VAL A 101 31.36 10.11 9.64
CA VAL A 101 31.46 9.08 8.62
C VAL A 101 32.77 9.23 7.88
N CYS A 102 33.48 8.13 7.69
CA CYS A 102 34.69 8.10 6.87
C CYS A 102 34.34 8.33 5.40
N CYS A 103 34.91 9.37 4.78
CA CYS A 103 34.77 9.62 3.35
C CYS A 103 35.62 8.66 2.52
N THR A 104 35.37 8.66 1.21
CA THR A 104 36.14 7.88 0.22
C THR A 104 37.58 8.31 0.00
N ASP A 105 38.00 9.39 0.64
CA ASP A 105 39.39 9.86 0.73
C ASP A 105 40.05 9.47 2.07
N GLY A 106 39.37 8.71 2.94
CA GLY A 106 39.86 8.31 4.26
C GLY A 106 39.65 9.36 5.37
N GLY A 107 39.13 10.55 5.04
CA GLY A 107 38.87 11.60 6.04
C GLY A 107 37.51 11.43 6.72
N VAL A 108 37.50 11.26 8.04
CA VAL A 108 36.26 11.34 8.85
C VAL A 108 35.70 12.75 8.77
N ARG A 109 34.41 12.87 8.43
CA ARG A 109 33.69 14.15 8.38
C ARG A 109 32.32 14.01 9.03
N ARG A 110 31.83 15.11 9.59
CA ARG A 110 30.46 15.20 10.09
C ARG A 110 29.49 15.42 8.93
N ARG A 111 28.53 14.52 8.80
CA ARG A 111 27.61 14.41 7.68
C ARG A 111 26.18 14.27 8.16
N TYR A 112 25.24 14.74 7.38
CA TYR A 112 23.86 14.90 7.79
C TYR A 112 22.97 14.05 6.91
N PRO A 113 22.57 12.84 7.37
CA PRO A 113 21.35 12.18 6.94
C PRO A 113 20.24 13.21 6.84
N VAL A 114 19.71 13.41 5.64
CA VAL A 114 18.66 14.39 5.42
C VAL A 114 17.59 13.74 4.63
N LEU A 115 16.42 14.25 4.94
CA LEU A 115 15.21 13.69 4.47
C LEU A 115 14.70 14.36 3.21
N ALA A 116 14.18 13.46 2.43
CA ALA A 116 14.58 13.21 1.09
C ALA A 116 13.54 12.13 0.56
N LYS A 117 13.38 11.75 -0.73
CA LYS A 117 12.23 10.86 -1.22
C LYS A 117 11.90 9.24 -0.88
N GLN A 118 10.50 9.55 -1.20
CA GLN A 118 9.16 8.90 -1.65
C GLN A 118 8.91 8.15 -3.03
N ILE A 119 8.11 7.03 -3.02
CA ILE A 119 7.55 5.97 -3.95
C ILE A 119 6.88 4.83 -3.15
N GLY A 120 6.02 4.09 -3.83
CA GLY A 120 4.90 3.23 -3.43
C GLY A 120 3.81 3.49 -4.49
N ASP A 121 2.62 2.85 -4.56
CA ASP A 121 1.75 3.26 -5.70
C ASP A 121 1.52 4.76 -5.68
N TRP A 122 0.88 5.32 -6.67
CA TRP A 122 -0.35 6.00 -6.30
C TRP A 122 -1.07 5.51 -5.00
N GLN A 123 -0.94 4.31 -4.40
CA GLN A 123 -1.49 3.90 -3.07
C GLN A 123 -0.47 3.79 -1.93
N GLU A 124 0.63 3.05 -1.98
CA GLU A 124 1.65 3.09 -0.91
C GLU A 124 2.50 4.32 -0.99
N ILE A 125 2.42 5.01 -2.12
CA ILE A 125 2.40 6.44 -2.12
C ILE A 125 1.17 7.09 -2.79
N CYS A 126 -0.08 6.70 -2.50
CA CYS A 126 -1.00 7.68 -1.87
C CYS A 126 -0.54 7.82 -0.45
N THR A 127 0.23 6.89 0.01
CA THR A 127 0.90 6.79 1.27
C THR A 127 2.34 7.42 1.17
N GLY A 128 2.66 8.45 0.31
CA GLY A 128 3.83 9.48 0.29
C GLY A 128 3.93 11.01 -0.33
N ALA A 129 3.25 12.27 -0.32
CA ALA A 129 2.12 13.29 0.16
C ALA A 129 1.51 13.84 1.49
N CYS A 130 0.25 13.52 1.81
CA CYS A 130 -0.66 13.99 2.88
C CYS A 130 -1.98 14.42 2.16
N SER A 131 -2.30 14.26 0.86
CA SER A 131 -3.53 14.92 0.31
C SER A 131 -4.95 14.38 0.57
N PHE A 132 -5.96 14.76 -0.22
CA PHE A 132 -7.10 13.86 -0.43
C PHE A 132 -6.61 12.63 -1.21
N HIS A 133 -7.44 11.88 -1.90
CA HIS A 133 -7.06 10.72 -2.74
C HIS A 133 -8.03 10.75 -3.91
N THR A 134 -8.30 11.95 -4.34
CA THR A 134 -9.08 12.34 -5.49
C THR A 134 -8.67 13.69 -5.85
N ARG A 135 -8.22 14.56 -4.93
CA ARG A 135 -7.51 15.81 -5.21
C ARG A 135 -6.24 15.58 -5.90
N CYS A 136 -5.47 16.60 -5.79
CA CYS A 136 -4.09 16.61 -5.90
C CYS A 136 -3.48 17.27 -4.63
N PRO A 137 -2.19 17.03 -4.51
CA PRO A 137 -0.87 17.43 -3.08
C PRO A 137 -0.39 18.80 -2.53
N MET A 138 0.94 18.94 -2.35
CA MET A 138 1.88 20.08 -2.52
C MET A 138 1.41 21.54 -2.43
N CYS A 139 0.16 21.98 -2.65
CA CYS A 139 -0.07 23.34 -3.18
C CYS A 139 -1.45 24.00 -3.07
N VAL A 140 -2.09 24.75 -4.01
CA VAL A 140 -3.39 25.48 -3.73
C VAL A 140 -4.58 25.72 -4.74
N GLU A 141 -4.66 25.29 -6.00
CA GLU A 141 -5.82 25.57 -6.95
C GLU A 141 -7.20 24.76 -6.69
N GLU A 142 -8.46 24.70 -7.35
CA GLU A 142 -9.94 24.02 -7.35
C GLU A 142 -10.39 22.74 -8.18
N TYR A 143 -10.80 21.52 -7.67
CA TYR A 143 -11.05 20.20 -8.44
C TYR A 143 -11.37 20.44 -9.89
N GLU A 144 -12.37 21.27 -10.07
CA GLU A 144 -13.04 21.58 -11.27
C GLU A 144 -12.21 22.32 -12.32
N THR A 145 -10.95 22.66 -12.05
CA THR A 145 -9.90 22.78 -13.07
C THR A 145 -8.66 21.91 -12.89
N ARG A 146 -8.71 20.58 -12.92
CA ARG A 146 -7.48 19.83 -12.68
C ARG A 146 -6.49 19.66 -13.87
N GLY A 147 -6.93 19.87 -15.12
CA GLY A 147 -6.03 19.79 -16.31
C GLY A 147 -6.42 20.09 -17.79
N GLU A 148 -7.14 21.16 -18.20
CA GLU A 148 -6.60 22.23 -19.13
C GLU A 148 -5.13 22.54 -18.85
N LEU A 149 -4.51 23.41 -19.63
CA LEU A 149 -3.27 23.99 -19.20
C LEU A 149 -3.46 24.87 -17.99
N GLY A 150 -3.97 26.08 -18.14
CA GLY A 150 -4.10 27.06 -17.06
C GLY A 150 -2.89 27.97 -16.84
N GLU A 151 -2.73 28.56 -15.65
CA GLU A 151 -1.61 29.42 -15.22
C GLU A 151 -0.99 28.95 -13.90
N PRO A 152 0.21 29.42 -13.52
CA PRO A 152 0.94 28.80 -12.44
C PRO A 152 0.42 28.70 -10.97
N ALA A 153 -0.41 27.75 -10.51
CA ALA A 153 -0.82 27.64 -9.09
C ALA A 153 0.31 27.63 -7.95
N TRP A 154 -0.01 27.52 -6.64
CA TRP A 154 0.93 27.85 -5.51
C TRP A 154 1.35 26.81 -4.45
N LEU A 155 2.59 26.85 -3.96
CA LEU A 155 3.15 25.92 -2.94
C LEU A 155 2.44 25.85 -1.55
N HIS A 156 2.07 24.64 -1.10
CA HIS A 156 1.94 24.20 0.30
C HIS A 156 3.34 24.25 0.83
N MET A 157 3.53 25.19 1.74
CA MET A 157 4.72 25.26 2.54
C MET A 157 4.44 24.49 3.81
N LYS A 158 5.41 23.69 4.26
CA LYS A 158 5.36 22.88 5.50
C LYS A 158 4.59 23.56 6.61
N PHE A 159 4.95 24.80 6.93
CA PHE A 159 4.27 25.55 7.98
C PHE A 159 2.78 25.86 7.68
N GLN A 160 2.43 26.28 6.45
CA GLN A 160 1.03 26.56 6.11
C GLN A 160 0.15 25.35 6.36
N THR A 161 0.69 24.18 6.05
CA THR A 161 -0.04 22.94 6.09
C THR A 161 0.02 22.27 7.46
N LEU A 162 1.18 22.04 8.09
CA LEU A 162 1.27 21.71 9.53
C LEU A 162 0.34 22.57 10.39
N GLN A 163 0.27 23.88 10.12
CA GLN A 163 -0.65 24.74 10.87
C GLN A 163 -2.10 24.42 10.56
N ALA A 164 -2.47 24.21 9.28
CA ALA A 164 -3.81 23.76 8.95
C ALA A 164 -4.14 22.41 9.58
N ILE A 165 -3.11 21.59 9.84
CA ILE A 165 -3.19 20.35 10.61
C ILE A 165 -3.50 20.65 12.04
N LEU A 166 -2.64 21.38 12.73
CA LEU A 166 -2.84 21.67 14.14
C LEU A 166 -4.14 22.45 14.43
N ASP A 167 -4.53 23.40 13.58
CA ASP A 167 -5.83 24.12 13.63
C ASP A 167 -7.00 23.15 13.78
N ALA A 168 -6.92 22.10 12.99
CA ALA A 168 -7.99 21.23 12.61
C ALA A 168 -8.03 19.96 13.42
N MET A 169 -6.85 19.49 13.83
CA MET A 169 -6.62 18.59 14.95
C MET A 169 -7.33 19.03 16.22
N ASN A 170 -7.50 20.34 16.38
CA ASN A 170 -8.28 20.94 17.45
C ASN A 170 -9.73 21.29 17.02
N GLY A 171 -10.21 20.69 15.93
CA GLY A 171 -11.61 20.65 15.48
C GLY A 171 -12.08 21.75 14.51
N HIS A 172 -11.22 22.67 14.06
CA HIS A 172 -11.61 23.86 13.28
C HIS A 172 -11.72 23.65 11.77
N ALA A 173 -12.86 23.11 11.35
CA ALA A 173 -13.20 22.65 10.00
C ALA A 173 -12.44 23.32 8.83
N ALA A 174 -12.55 24.64 8.65
CA ALA A 174 -12.49 25.26 7.33
C ALA A 174 -11.17 25.16 6.52
N LYS A 175 -9.99 25.17 7.15
CA LYS A 175 -8.72 25.35 6.42
C LYS A 175 -8.27 24.12 5.64
N CYS A 176 -8.58 22.94 6.20
CA CYS A 176 -8.62 21.58 5.65
C CYS A 176 -9.10 21.54 4.19
N LYS A 177 -10.30 21.03 3.80
CA LYS A 177 -10.89 20.99 2.43
C LYS A 177 -10.44 22.05 1.45
N LYS A 178 -10.36 23.31 1.91
CA LYS A 178 -10.06 24.46 1.09
C LYS A 178 -8.65 24.28 0.56
N LEU A 179 -7.66 24.13 1.43
CA LEU A 179 -6.37 23.65 0.98
C LEU A 179 -6.35 22.14 0.69
N GLY A 180 -7.52 21.51 0.76
CA GLY A 180 -7.71 20.23 1.40
C GLY A 180 -6.52 19.68 2.08
N LEU A 181 -6.38 19.98 3.36
CA LEU A 181 -5.30 19.53 4.21
C LEU A 181 -5.68 18.36 5.10
N GLN A 182 -4.74 17.45 5.29
CA GLN A 182 -5.10 16.16 5.81
C GLN A 182 -5.04 16.05 7.28
N PRO A 183 -5.92 15.21 7.80
CA PRO A 183 -5.65 14.22 8.82
C PRO A 183 -4.46 14.48 9.70
N THR A 184 -3.36 14.11 9.08
CA THR A 184 -2.34 13.32 9.68
C THR A 184 -1.19 14.25 10.02
N TRP A 185 -0.56 14.09 11.18
CA TRP A 185 0.73 14.66 11.45
C TRP A 185 1.83 13.91 10.72
N PRO A 186 2.83 14.62 10.21
CA PRO A 186 3.98 14.01 9.62
C PRO A 186 5.18 13.98 10.56
N TYR A 187 6.01 12.96 10.41
CA TYR A 187 7.34 12.95 11.03
C TYR A 187 8.31 13.94 10.50
N TRP A 188 8.02 14.52 9.35
CA TRP A 188 8.92 15.49 8.86
C TRP A 188 8.77 16.79 9.60
N ALA A 189 7.67 17.05 10.33
CA ALA A 189 7.40 18.31 11.01
C ALA A 189 8.61 18.76 11.86
N ASP A 190 8.74 18.15 13.03
CA ASP A 190 9.88 17.34 13.40
C ASP A 190 11.22 17.53 12.66
N MET A 191 11.41 16.98 11.45
CA MET A 191 12.70 16.67 10.81
C MET A 191 13.34 17.82 10.02
N PRO A 192 14.66 17.71 9.74
CA PRO A 192 15.41 18.80 9.14
C PRO A 192 15.26 18.83 7.61
N TYR A 193 15.00 20.03 7.08
CA TYR A 193 14.87 20.34 5.63
C TYR A 193 13.76 19.57 4.91
N ALA A 194 12.81 19.17 5.73
CA ALA A 194 11.78 18.22 5.42
C ALA A 194 10.45 18.96 5.28
N ASN A 195 10.16 19.53 4.11
CA ASN A 195 8.80 19.99 3.80
C ASN A 195 7.91 18.77 3.56
N GLY A 196 6.62 18.82 3.86
CA GLY A 196 5.74 17.85 3.23
C GLY A 196 5.63 18.23 1.79
N GLY A 197 5.01 19.39 1.56
CA GLY A 197 4.79 20.15 0.33
C GLY A 197 5.66 19.91 -0.91
N ASP A 198 6.86 19.37 -0.80
CA ASP A 198 7.84 19.22 -1.88
C ASP A 198 8.13 17.73 -2.22
N LEU A 199 7.80 16.81 -1.32
CA LEU A 199 8.53 15.57 -1.08
C LEU A 199 7.89 14.15 -1.53
N VAL A 200 7.31 13.96 -2.76
CA VAL A 200 6.66 12.76 -3.47
C VAL A 200 7.50 11.83 -4.27
N GLY A 201 7.10 10.60 -4.47
CA GLY A 201 7.61 9.91 -5.65
C GLY A 201 7.10 10.42 -6.98
N LEU A 202 8.06 10.51 -7.90
CA LEU A 202 8.06 10.01 -9.33
C LEU A 202 8.07 7.10 -10.16
N ASP A 203 7.83 6.57 -11.39
CA ASP A 203 8.20 5.30 -11.92
C ASP A 203 7.96 5.27 -13.40
N LEU A 204 8.49 4.29 -14.16
CA LEU A 204 7.98 4.03 -15.51
C LEU A 204 7.12 2.77 -15.76
N LEU A 205 6.88 1.96 -14.76
CA LEU A 205 6.00 0.80 -14.85
C LEU A 205 4.50 1.11 -14.82
N HIS A 206 4.05 2.15 -14.12
CA HIS A 206 2.75 2.17 -13.46
C HIS A 206 1.73 3.25 -13.89
N GLN A 207 2.01 4.57 -13.94
CA GLN A 207 1.16 5.57 -14.64
C GLN A 207 1.38 5.85 -16.20
N ILE A 208 2.34 5.27 -16.98
CA ILE A 208 2.38 5.07 -18.48
C ILE A 208 2.25 3.59 -18.80
N HIS A 209 3.24 2.75 -18.46
CA HIS A 209 3.30 1.44 -19.10
C HIS A 209 2.07 0.62 -18.71
N LYS A 210 1.82 0.44 -17.42
CA LYS A 210 0.54 -0.04 -16.92
C LYS A 210 -0.54 1.05 -16.89
N GLY A 211 -0.20 2.34 -17.11
CA GLY A 211 -0.90 3.56 -16.62
C GLY A 211 -1.27 4.73 -17.53
N MET A 212 -0.78 4.70 -18.74
CA MET A 212 -1.15 5.46 -19.91
C MET A 212 -1.66 4.44 -20.87
N PHE A 213 -0.73 3.62 -21.31
CA PHE A 213 -0.81 3.07 -22.62
C PHE A 213 -1.69 1.83 -22.58
N LYS A 214 -1.33 0.88 -21.72
CA LYS A 214 -1.89 -0.48 -21.71
C LYS A 214 -3.35 -0.53 -21.32
N THR A 215 -3.72 0.23 -20.29
CA THR A 215 -5.12 0.39 -19.93
C THR A 215 -5.72 1.51 -20.81
N HIS A 216 -5.11 2.69 -21.10
CA HIS A 216 -5.75 3.71 -21.96
C HIS A 216 -5.50 3.69 -23.45
N LEU A 217 -4.29 4.08 -23.90
CA LEU A 217 -4.06 4.41 -25.31
C LEU A 217 -4.43 3.28 -26.25
N TYR A 218 -4.08 2.09 -25.80
CA TYR A 218 -4.55 0.83 -26.33
C TYR A 218 -6.09 0.72 -26.45
N LYS A 219 -6.85 1.03 -25.39
CA LYS A 219 -8.30 0.78 -25.31
C LYS A 219 -9.19 1.75 -26.09
N TRP A 220 -8.82 3.02 -26.30
CA TRP A 220 -9.62 3.84 -27.24
C TRP A 220 -9.41 3.45 -28.69
N CYS A 221 -8.20 3.02 -29.05
CA CYS A 221 -7.99 2.50 -30.38
C CYS A 221 -8.71 1.16 -30.56
N GLU A 222 -8.75 0.31 -29.52
CA GLU A 222 -9.59 -0.89 -29.47
C GLU A 222 -11.09 -0.56 -29.68
N ASN A 223 -11.62 0.49 -29.05
CA ASN A 223 -13.00 0.94 -29.27
C ASN A 223 -13.30 1.39 -30.71
N ILE A 224 -12.32 2.01 -31.39
CA ILE A 224 -12.52 2.59 -32.74
C ILE A 224 -12.34 1.54 -33.83
N LEU A 225 -11.36 0.65 -33.65
CA LEU A 225 -10.99 -0.37 -34.64
C LEU A 225 -11.73 -1.70 -34.42
N SER A 226 -12.16 -1.99 -33.18
CA SER A 226 -12.58 -3.29 -32.66
C SER A 226 -11.45 -4.30 -32.42
N ASP A 227 -11.66 -5.23 -31.49
CA ASP A 227 -10.73 -6.30 -31.11
C ASP A 227 -10.17 -7.07 -32.33
N ALA A 228 -10.98 -7.30 -33.36
CA ALA A 228 -10.60 -8.09 -34.53
C ALA A 228 -9.56 -7.37 -35.41
N GLU A 229 -9.79 -6.08 -35.72
CA GLU A 229 -8.88 -5.24 -36.49
C GLU A 229 -7.59 -4.93 -35.70
N MET A 230 -7.71 -4.71 -34.38
CA MET A 230 -6.55 -4.60 -33.49
C MET A 230 -5.70 -5.87 -33.55
N ASP A 231 -6.33 -7.03 -33.38
CA ASP A 231 -5.65 -8.32 -33.42
C ASP A 231 -5.00 -8.58 -34.78
N ASP A 232 -5.67 -8.28 -35.91
CA ASP A 232 -5.08 -8.47 -37.24
C ASP A 232 -3.92 -7.52 -37.53
N ARG A 233 -3.98 -6.27 -37.05
CA ARG A 233 -2.85 -5.33 -37.07
C ARG A 233 -1.66 -5.86 -36.26
N PHE A 234 -1.90 -6.36 -35.04
CA PHE A 234 -0.85 -6.94 -34.19
C PHE A 234 -0.32 -8.30 -34.69
N ARG A 235 -1.15 -9.12 -35.37
CA ARG A 235 -0.73 -10.34 -36.09
C ARG A 235 0.11 -10.01 -37.33
N GLY A 236 -0.19 -8.89 -38.00
CA GLY A 236 0.51 -8.42 -39.20
C GLY A 236 1.93 -7.89 -38.98
N LEU A 237 2.39 -7.75 -37.72
CA LEU A 237 3.75 -7.30 -37.40
C LEU A 237 4.82 -8.24 -37.96
N LEU A 238 5.72 -7.70 -38.78
CA LEU A 238 6.94 -8.37 -39.22
C LEU A 238 7.77 -8.85 -38.02
N GLN A 239 8.23 -10.10 -38.08
CA GLN A 239 9.02 -10.71 -37.00
C GLN A 239 10.45 -10.19 -37.02
N LEU A 240 10.71 -9.14 -36.23
CA LEU A 240 12.02 -8.52 -36.03
C LEU A 240 12.57 -8.85 -34.63
N HIS A 241 13.88 -9.06 -34.52
CA HIS A 241 14.54 -9.59 -33.31
C HIS A 241 14.39 -8.72 -32.04
N SER A 242 14.08 -7.43 -32.20
CA SER A 242 13.90 -6.46 -31.12
C SER A 242 12.43 -6.23 -30.70
N LEU A 243 11.45 -6.76 -31.43
CA LEU A 243 10.01 -6.50 -31.22
C LEU A 243 9.26 -7.76 -30.81
N GLN A 244 8.29 -7.63 -29.89
CA GLN A 244 7.44 -8.76 -29.49
C GLN A 244 6.34 -8.97 -30.53
N HIS A 245 6.31 -10.16 -31.15
CA HIS A 245 5.27 -10.52 -32.12
C HIS A 245 4.06 -11.16 -31.43
N PHE A 246 2.85 -10.73 -31.83
CA PHE A 246 1.58 -11.07 -31.18
C PHE A 246 0.76 -12.04 -32.04
N LYS A 247 1.30 -13.27 -32.19
CA LYS A 247 0.81 -14.31 -33.09
C LYS A 247 -0.69 -14.61 -32.96
N ASP A 248 -1.21 -14.62 -31.74
CA ASP A 248 -2.60 -14.97 -31.43
C ASP A 248 -3.45 -13.72 -31.10
N GLY A 249 -3.01 -12.54 -31.58
CA GLY A 249 -3.61 -11.25 -31.25
C GLY A 249 -3.13 -10.66 -29.91
N VAL A 250 -3.79 -9.58 -29.49
CA VAL A 250 -3.61 -8.87 -28.22
C VAL A 250 -4.86 -8.96 -27.33
N SER A 251 -6.06 -9.13 -27.92
CA SER A 251 -7.33 -9.34 -27.21
C SER A 251 -7.28 -10.54 -26.25
N THR A 252 -6.55 -11.59 -26.63
CA THR A 252 -6.40 -12.86 -25.89
C THR A 252 -5.54 -12.73 -24.61
N ILE A 253 -4.92 -11.58 -24.36
CA ILE A 253 -4.00 -11.37 -23.24
C ILE A 253 -4.76 -11.09 -21.94
N SER A 254 -5.03 -12.14 -21.17
CA SER A 254 -5.66 -12.05 -19.84
C SER A 254 -4.72 -11.54 -18.73
N GLN A 255 -3.39 -11.67 -18.90
CA GLN A 255 -2.39 -11.12 -17.97
C GLN A 255 -1.36 -10.24 -18.70
N TRP A 256 -1.36 -8.97 -18.30
CA TRP A 256 -0.49 -7.90 -18.79
C TRP A 256 0.66 -7.67 -17.81
N THR A 257 1.88 -7.66 -18.32
CA THR A 257 3.09 -7.26 -17.58
C THR A 257 3.61 -5.95 -18.16
N GLY A 258 4.45 -5.22 -17.41
CA GLY A 258 5.09 -3.99 -17.92
C GLY A 258 5.76 -4.24 -19.28
N ASN A 259 6.56 -5.31 -19.41
CA ASN A 259 7.24 -5.66 -20.65
C ASN A 259 6.30 -5.88 -21.86
N LYS A 260 5.06 -6.35 -21.65
CA LYS A 260 4.08 -6.48 -22.74
C LYS A 260 3.53 -5.13 -23.19
N ALA A 261 3.22 -4.24 -22.25
CA ALA A 261 2.78 -2.88 -22.55
C ALA A 261 3.84 -2.14 -23.39
N LYS A 262 5.08 -2.12 -22.86
CA LYS A 262 6.30 -1.64 -23.49
C LYS A 262 6.51 -2.12 -24.93
N ALA A 263 6.33 -3.43 -25.16
CA ALA A 263 6.51 -4.01 -26.49
C ALA A 263 5.39 -3.67 -27.48
N MET A 264 4.21 -3.29 -26.98
CA MET A 264 3.13 -2.73 -27.80
C MET A 264 3.32 -1.23 -28.05
N GLU A 265 3.81 -0.48 -27.06
CA GLU A 265 4.20 0.93 -27.22
C GLU A 265 5.19 1.11 -28.37
N HIS A 266 6.24 0.27 -28.41
CA HIS A 266 7.20 0.22 -29.51
C HIS A 266 6.57 0.11 -30.93
N THR A 267 5.34 -0.39 -31.08
CA THR A 267 4.72 -0.58 -32.42
C THR A 267 3.44 0.23 -32.62
N PHE A 268 2.97 0.94 -31.59
CA PHE A 268 1.58 1.36 -31.55
C PHE A 268 1.21 2.41 -32.60
N VAL A 269 1.95 3.51 -32.68
CA VAL A 269 1.65 4.61 -33.63
C VAL A 269 1.59 4.08 -35.07
N SER A 270 2.57 3.25 -35.44
CA SER A 270 2.67 2.62 -36.76
C SER A 270 1.50 1.66 -37.05
N LEU A 271 1.04 0.90 -36.05
CA LEU A 271 -0.11 0.01 -36.21
C LEU A 271 -1.45 0.75 -36.24
N MET A 272 -1.56 1.89 -35.55
CA MET A 272 -2.78 2.70 -35.53
C MET A 272 -2.95 3.59 -36.77
N ALA A 273 -1.89 3.74 -37.57
CA ALA A 273 -1.91 4.50 -38.82
C ALA A 273 -2.98 3.98 -39.81
N GLY A 274 -3.56 4.91 -40.58
CA GLY A 274 -4.56 4.62 -41.62
C GLY A 274 -5.93 4.12 -41.16
N GLY A 275 -6.10 3.71 -39.88
CA GLY A 275 -7.38 3.27 -39.33
C GLY A 275 -8.16 4.37 -38.58
N LEU A 276 -7.53 5.50 -38.27
CA LEU A 276 -8.04 6.47 -37.28
C LEU A 276 -8.09 7.91 -37.83
N PRO A 277 -9.02 8.77 -37.34
CA PRO A 277 -9.09 10.18 -37.75
C PRO A 277 -7.82 10.99 -37.44
N VAL A 278 -7.51 12.02 -38.23
CA VAL A 278 -6.26 12.80 -38.08
C VAL A 278 -6.07 13.41 -36.68
N GLY A 279 -7.13 13.97 -36.08
CA GLY A 279 -7.06 14.49 -34.71
C GLY A 279 -6.97 13.39 -33.64
N VAL A 280 -7.27 12.13 -33.97
CA VAL A 280 -6.94 10.97 -33.12
C VAL A 280 -5.51 10.55 -33.37
N GLY A 281 -5.06 10.44 -34.62
CA GLY A 281 -3.67 10.09 -34.95
C GLY A 281 -2.66 11.07 -34.35
N ARG A 282 -2.91 12.38 -34.43
CA ARG A 282 -2.11 13.42 -33.76
C ARG A 282 -2.21 13.36 -32.24
N ALA A 283 -3.36 12.95 -31.70
CA ALA A 283 -3.49 12.76 -30.27
C ALA A 283 -2.65 11.55 -29.83
N ILE A 284 -2.86 10.37 -30.44
CA ILE A 284 -2.04 9.18 -30.23
C ILE A 284 -0.56 9.49 -30.39
N GLN A 285 -0.18 10.25 -31.42
CA GLN A 285 1.20 10.61 -31.66
C GLN A 285 1.72 11.58 -30.61
N ALA A 286 1.18 12.79 -30.45
CA ALA A 286 1.68 13.77 -29.49
C ALA A 286 1.62 13.27 -28.02
N LEU A 287 0.85 12.22 -27.76
CA LEU A 287 0.94 11.43 -26.55
C LEU A 287 1.95 10.29 -26.59
N MET A 288 2.10 9.54 -27.68
CA MET A 288 3.16 8.53 -27.82
C MET A 288 4.52 9.15 -28.02
N ASP A 289 4.54 10.46 -28.21
CA ASP A 289 5.66 11.36 -28.47
C ASP A 289 5.89 12.26 -27.25
N PHE A 290 4.87 12.74 -26.52
CA PHE A 290 5.12 13.05 -25.12
C PHE A 290 5.60 11.79 -24.42
N SER A 291 4.85 10.70 -24.56
CA SER A 291 5.22 9.43 -23.98
C SER A 291 6.32 8.81 -24.83
N PHE A 292 6.79 9.50 -25.92
CA PHE A 292 8.21 9.53 -26.27
C PHE A 292 8.81 10.14 -25.03
N LEU A 293 8.95 11.47 -25.00
CA LEU A 293 9.47 12.46 -24.03
C LEU A 293 9.34 12.14 -22.51
N ALA A 294 8.76 11.00 -22.09
CA ALA A 294 9.02 10.25 -20.86
C ALA A 294 9.23 8.69 -21.04
N HIS A 295 10.33 8.12 -21.61
CA HIS A 295 10.91 6.74 -21.53
C HIS A 295 12.49 6.47 -21.58
N LEU A 296 13.38 7.19 -22.26
CA LEU A 296 14.89 7.20 -22.31
C LEU A 296 15.84 7.24 -21.05
N PRO A 297 17.22 7.41 -21.10
CA PRO A 297 18.25 7.69 -19.97
C PRO A 297 19.34 8.92 -19.65
N GLN A 298 19.40 10.23 -20.17
CA GLN A 298 19.91 11.67 -19.87
C GLN A 298 19.11 12.91 -20.65
N LEU A 299 18.70 14.14 -20.16
CA LEU A 299 17.77 15.29 -20.75
C LEU A 299 18.11 16.83 -20.73
N ASP A 300 17.88 17.68 -21.74
CA ASP A 300 18.37 19.10 -21.80
C ASP A 300 17.43 20.28 -21.33
N GLU A 301 17.18 21.46 -21.95
CA GLU A 301 16.01 22.41 -21.64
C GLU A 301 14.91 22.67 -22.79
N ASP A 302 15.17 23.26 -23.98
CA ASP A 302 14.38 23.67 -25.21
C ASP A 302 13.72 22.47 -25.97
N ASP A 303 13.67 21.28 -25.38
CA ASP A 303 13.00 20.05 -25.86
C ASP A 303 12.40 19.22 -24.68
N LEU A 304 12.51 19.71 -23.45
CA LEU A 304 11.41 19.65 -22.51
C LEU A 304 10.38 20.66 -22.94
N HIS A 305 10.79 21.76 -23.57
CA HIS A 305 9.95 22.57 -24.45
C HIS A 305 9.23 21.70 -25.48
N GLN A 306 9.82 20.57 -25.89
CA GLN A 306 9.15 19.58 -26.71
C GLN A 306 8.23 18.70 -25.87
N MET A 307 8.60 18.24 -24.68
CA MET A 307 7.67 17.56 -23.77
C MET A 307 6.41 18.40 -23.53
N GLN A 308 6.62 19.66 -23.21
CA GLN A 308 5.73 20.80 -23.13
C GLN A 308 4.86 20.95 -24.38
N VAL A 309 5.46 21.13 -25.57
CA VAL A 309 4.77 21.32 -26.86
C VAL A 309 4.05 20.07 -27.36
N ASP A 310 4.58 18.87 -27.15
CA ASP A 310 3.93 17.61 -27.49
C ASP A 310 2.63 17.49 -26.74
N LEU A 311 2.61 18.06 -25.54
CA LEU A 311 1.40 18.09 -24.80
C LEU A 311 0.53 19.30 -25.04
N GLU A 312 1.07 20.46 -25.41
CA GLU A 312 0.26 21.49 -26.07
C GLU A 312 -0.49 20.93 -27.28
N THR A 313 0.23 20.18 -28.10
CA THR A 313 -0.30 19.43 -29.23
C THR A 313 -1.34 18.39 -28.77
N PHE A 314 -1.15 17.79 -27.58
CA PHE A 314 -2.08 16.84 -27.00
C PHE A 314 -3.27 17.47 -26.24
N HIS A 315 -3.35 18.80 -25.94
CA HIS A 315 -4.68 19.45 -25.85
C HIS A 315 -5.19 19.87 -27.21
N ALA A 316 -4.36 20.43 -28.08
CA ALA A 316 -4.87 21.01 -29.32
C ALA A 316 -5.63 19.97 -30.16
N ASN A 317 -5.13 18.73 -30.19
CA ASN A 317 -5.75 17.60 -30.87
C ASN A 317 -6.65 16.76 -29.94
N LYS A 318 -6.81 17.19 -28.70
CA LYS A 318 -7.55 16.47 -27.67
C LYS A 318 -9.02 16.35 -27.93
N GLU A 319 -9.60 16.91 -28.99
CA GLU A 319 -11.05 16.90 -29.15
C GLU A 319 -11.62 15.81 -30.09
N ALA A 320 -10.76 15.04 -30.78
CA ALA A 320 -11.18 13.96 -31.70
C ALA A 320 -11.80 12.61 -31.17
N PHE A 321 -11.13 11.78 -30.32
CA PHE A 321 -11.63 10.47 -29.83
C PHE A 321 -13.11 10.41 -29.34
N GLN A 322 -13.74 11.54 -29.02
CA GLN A 322 -15.11 11.64 -28.48
C GLN A 322 -16.12 12.04 -29.55
N ILE A 323 -15.71 12.90 -30.49
CA ILE A 323 -16.44 13.17 -31.74
C ILE A 323 -16.77 11.84 -32.45
N ILE A 324 -15.99 10.79 -32.19
CA ILE A 324 -16.17 9.40 -32.67
C ILE A 324 -16.60 8.38 -31.59
N GLY A 325 -16.98 8.80 -30.39
CA GLY A 325 -17.58 7.93 -29.35
C GLY A 325 -16.65 6.92 -28.66
N ALA A 326 -15.34 6.92 -28.94
CA ALA A 326 -14.37 6.05 -28.26
C ALA A 326 -14.25 6.34 -26.76
N CYS A 327 -14.86 7.43 -26.32
CA CYS A 327 -14.49 8.24 -25.18
C CYS A 327 -15.77 8.75 -24.50
N MET A 328 -16.39 7.94 -23.63
CA MET A 328 -17.77 8.20 -23.15
C MET A 328 -18.08 7.69 -21.73
N SER A 329 -17.97 8.60 -20.76
CA SER A 329 -18.68 8.67 -19.48
C SER A 329 -18.43 10.06 -18.91
N GLY A 330 -19.18 10.48 -17.90
CA GLY A 330 -19.02 11.81 -17.29
C GLY A 330 -17.96 11.94 -16.22
N LEU A 331 -17.20 10.88 -15.94
CA LEU A 331 -15.82 11.02 -15.49
C LEU A 331 -14.97 11.21 -16.75
N GLY A 332 -13.69 10.89 -16.71
CA GLY A 332 -12.79 10.93 -17.86
C GLY A 332 -11.72 11.87 -17.49
N TRP A 333 -11.33 12.77 -18.34
CA TRP A 333 -10.59 13.97 -18.05
C TRP A 333 -10.55 14.45 -16.64
N SER A 334 -11.65 15.05 -16.35
CA SER A 334 -11.98 15.70 -15.14
C SER A 334 -12.37 14.61 -14.10
N GLY A 335 -11.83 13.40 -14.31
CA GLY A 335 -12.04 12.07 -13.76
C GLY A 335 -10.76 11.18 -13.90
N ILE A 336 -9.60 11.84 -14.05
CA ILE A 336 -8.25 11.33 -14.29
C ILE A 336 -7.31 11.79 -13.16
N SER A 337 -6.17 11.14 -12.94
CA SER A 337 -4.90 11.64 -12.34
C SER A 337 -3.63 11.02 -12.79
N LYS A 338 -3.78 10.18 -13.79
CA LYS A 338 -2.81 10.11 -14.84
C LYS A 338 -3.12 11.27 -15.84
N LEU A 339 -3.40 12.53 -15.36
CA LEU A 339 -3.42 13.82 -16.13
C LEU A 339 -2.78 15.05 -15.45
N HIS A 340 -2.12 14.97 -14.32
CA HIS A 340 -1.21 16.07 -13.92
C HIS A 340 0.06 15.55 -13.24
N MET A 341 0.30 14.27 -13.58
CA MET A 341 1.52 13.47 -13.50
C MET A 341 2.33 13.05 -14.84
N LEU A 342 2.31 13.77 -16.05
CA LEU A 342 3.44 14.35 -16.98
C LEU A 342 4.14 15.89 -17.11
N ARG A 343 4.07 17.31 -16.69
CA ARG A 343 3.63 18.55 -15.66
C ARG A 343 4.36 19.35 -14.38
N HIS A 344 5.27 19.22 -13.34
CA HIS A 344 6.18 18.46 -12.33
C HIS A 344 7.05 17.08 -12.11
N PHE A 345 7.55 15.95 -12.75
CA PHE A 345 8.28 15.44 -14.03
C PHE A 345 9.30 16.37 -14.74
N ALA A 346 9.26 17.70 -14.66
CA ALA A 346 10.21 18.64 -15.15
C ALA A 346 10.67 19.57 -14.06
N GLN A 347 9.87 20.54 -13.59
CA GLN A 347 10.34 21.59 -12.66
C GLN A 347 11.14 20.99 -11.51
N GLN A 348 10.77 19.82 -11.06
CA GLN A 348 11.47 19.16 -9.99
C GLN A 348 12.61 18.18 -10.48
N ILE A 349 12.76 17.75 -11.76
CA ILE A 349 14.02 17.24 -12.37
C ILE A 349 14.96 18.37 -12.29
N LEU A 350 14.34 19.51 -12.56
CA LEU A 350 14.91 20.76 -12.44
C LEU A 350 15.40 20.82 -11.00
N GLU A 351 14.62 20.40 -10.07
CA GLU A 351 15.13 20.07 -8.75
C GLU A 351 16.09 18.72 -8.78
N PHE A 352 17.00 18.45 -9.75
CA PHE A 352 18.07 17.44 -10.12
C PHE A 352 17.91 16.04 -10.76
N GLY A 353 16.81 15.52 -11.27
CA GLY A 353 16.76 14.07 -11.60
C GLY A 353 15.49 13.59 -12.29
N THR A 354 15.67 12.48 -13.02
CA THR A 354 15.07 11.72 -14.17
C THR A 354 14.20 10.42 -13.83
N THR A 355 13.79 9.38 -14.64
CA THR A 355 13.29 8.02 -14.10
C THR A 355 13.78 6.46 -14.31
N ASP A 356 15.05 5.98 -14.55
CA ASP A 356 15.86 4.74 -14.21
C ASP A 356 16.88 4.66 -12.98
N GLY A 357 17.43 5.68 -12.32
CA GLY A 357 17.57 5.91 -10.83
C GLY A 357 16.76 6.80 -9.69
N TYR A 358 15.54 7.46 -9.65
CA TYR A 358 14.25 7.53 -8.83
C TYR A 358 12.77 6.79 -9.16
N THR A 359 12.43 5.91 -10.17
CA THR A 359 11.36 4.78 -10.37
C THR A 359 11.18 3.60 -9.37
N THR A 360 10.21 2.69 -9.60
CA THR A 360 10.09 1.30 -9.12
C THR A 360 10.12 0.20 -10.19
N GLU A 361 10.35 0.47 -11.48
CA GLU A 361 10.68 -0.59 -12.45
C GLU A 361 11.87 -1.46 -11.99
N THR A 362 12.74 -0.96 -11.08
CA THR A 362 13.75 -1.78 -10.39
C THR A 362 13.33 -2.24 -8.99
N THR A 363 12.34 -1.69 -8.29
CA THR A 363 11.80 -2.39 -7.10
C THR A 363 10.97 -3.59 -7.53
N GLU A 364 10.17 -3.52 -8.60
CA GLU A 364 9.54 -4.70 -9.21
C GLU A 364 10.60 -5.73 -9.72
N ARG A 365 11.81 -5.29 -10.11
CA ARG A 365 12.96 -6.20 -10.33
C ARG A 365 13.51 -6.76 -9.01
N LEU A 366 13.77 -5.93 -7.99
CA LEU A 366 14.28 -6.35 -6.68
C LEU A 366 13.31 -7.28 -5.96
N HIS A 367 12.01 -7.15 -6.20
CA HIS A 367 11.00 -8.09 -5.75
C HIS A 367 11.31 -9.49 -6.23
N LYS A 368 11.73 -9.66 -7.48
CA LYS A 368 12.16 -10.96 -7.98
C LYS A 368 13.27 -11.53 -7.10
N TYR A 369 14.28 -10.76 -6.72
CA TYR A 369 15.49 -11.28 -6.07
C TYR A 369 15.46 -11.31 -4.54
N LEU A 370 14.75 -10.38 -3.90
CA LEU A 370 14.78 -10.14 -2.44
C LEU A 370 13.45 -10.45 -1.74
N VAL A 371 12.36 -10.71 -2.49
CA VAL A 371 11.01 -10.85 -1.92
C VAL A 371 10.20 -12.01 -2.52
N LYS A 372 10.43 -12.38 -3.79
CA LYS A 372 9.70 -13.42 -4.53
C LYS A 372 10.53 -14.66 -4.79
N ASN A 373 11.78 -14.57 -5.24
CA ASN A 373 12.65 -15.74 -5.30
C ASN A 373 12.90 -16.29 -3.89
N PRO A 374 13.19 -15.47 -2.86
CA PRO A 374 13.33 -16.00 -1.50
C PRO A 374 12.02 -16.60 -1.01
N TYR A 375 10.87 -15.93 -1.22
CA TYR A 375 9.54 -16.51 -0.94
C TYR A 375 9.20 -17.80 -1.72
N ARG A 376 9.88 -18.08 -2.83
CA ARG A 376 9.76 -19.32 -3.64
C ARG A 376 10.81 -20.38 -3.27
N GLN A 377 11.80 -20.01 -2.47
CA GLN A 377 12.88 -20.85 -1.95
C GLN A 377 12.74 -21.08 -0.44
N THR A 378 11.89 -20.29 0.22
CA THR A 378 11.12 -20.71 1.38
C THR A 378 9.98 -21.58 0.88
N ASP A 379 10.06 -22.86 1.18
CA ASP A 379 8.87 -23.50 1.71
C ASP A 379 8.43 -22.67 2.94
N ALA A 380 7.18 -22.19 2.96
CA ALA A 380 6.78 -21.13 3.89
C ALA A 380 6.60 -21.68 5.33
N PRO A 381 7.09 -21.00 6.40
CA PRO A 381 7.27 -19.55 6.46
C PRO A 381 8.42 -19.03 7.36
N GLU A 382 9.54 -18.59 6.78
CA GLU A 382 10.39 -17.61 7.46
C GLU A 382 10.94 -16.64 6.41
N PHE A 383 10.44 -15.41 6.39
CA PHE A 383 11.09 -14.33 5.68
C PHE A 383 10.91 -12.99 6.39
N GLY A 384 12.03 -12.33 6.70
CA GLY A 384 12.08 -11.10 7.52
C GLY A 384 13.00 -11.17 8.74
N HIS A 385 13.62 -12.34 9.03
CA HIS A 385 14.13 -12.61 10.37
C HIS A 385 15.43 -13.46 10.39
N GLY A 386 16.57 -12.85 10.81
CA GLY A 386 17.78 -13.53 11.30
C GLY A 386 18.98 -12.61 11.63
N GLN A 387 19.25 -12.29 12.91
CA GLN A 387 20.52 -11.71 13.42
C GLN A 387 20.56 -11.55 14.96
N ASP A 388 21.58 -12.14 15.60
CA ASP A 388 21.86 -12.06 17.04
C ASP A 388 22.37 -10.71 17.55
N SER A 389 22.23 -10.49 18.86
CA SER A 389 22.98 -9.51 19.64
C SER A 389 24.34 -10.04 20.08
N VAL A 390 25.43 -9.35 19.73
CA VAL A 390 26.74 -9.53 20.39
C VAL A 390 26.79 -8.65 21.64
N THR A 391 27.19 -9.22 22.78
CA THR A 391 27.35 -8.49 24.04
C THR A 391 28.71 -7.80 24.15
N MET A 392 28.71 -6.60 24.74
CA MET A 392 29.86 -6.02 25.43
C MET A 392 29.36 -5.32 26.70
N GLU A 393 30.05 -5.58 27.81
CA GLU A 393 29.79 -4.98 29.12
C GLU A 393 30.53 -3.63 29.24
N ILE A 394 29.88 -2.62 29.84
CA ILE A 394 30.54 -1.46 30.46
C ILE A 394 29.74 -1.12 31.73
N ASP A 395 30.44 -0.88 32.83
CA ASP A 395 29.90 -0.63 34.16
C ASP A 395 29.39 0.80 34.40
N ASP A 396 28.62 0.90 35.49
CA ASP A 396 28.47 2.01 36.44
C ASP A 396 27.76 3.33 36.10
N GLU A 397 27.08 3.75 37.17
CA GLU A 397 26.50 5.04 37.55
C GLU A 397 26.73 6.26 36.63
N ASN A 398 25.63 6.91 36.24
CA ASN A 398 25.39 8.31 36.61
C ASN A 398 23.92 8.73 36.44
N ILE A 399 23.36 9.43 37.44
CA ILE A 399 22.07 10.13 37.31
C ILE A 399 22.38 11.56 36.86
N VAL A 400 22.06 11.88 35.60
CA VAL A 400 22.19 13.23 35.06
C VAL A 400 20.82 13.89 34.99
N HIS A 401 20.64 14.97 35.77
CA HIS A 401 19.56 15.93 35.53
C HIS A 401 19.89 16.82 34.34
N SER A 402 18.87 17.13 33.53
CA SER A 402 18.86 18.11 32.42
C SER A 402 19.92 17.96 31.32
N GLU A 403 19.51 17.42 30.17
CA GLU A 403 20.12 17.70 28.86
C GLU A 403 19.06 17.57 27.75
N GLU A 404 19.33 18.12 26.55
CA GLU A 404 18.34 18.29 25.49
C GLU A 404 17.91 16.95 24.84
N VAL A 405 16.60 16.67 24.85
CA VAL A 405 16.05 15.56 24.06
C VAL A 405 16.26 15.85 22.58
N GLU A 406 16.80 14.87 21.88
CA GLU A 406 17.07 15.02 20.46
C GLU A 406 15.79 14.85 19.67
N GLU A 407 15.54 15.83 18.79
CA GLU A 407 14.65 15.70 17.65
C GLU A 407 14.83 14.30 17.06
N GLY A 408 13.81 13.46 17.24
CA GLY A 408 13.87 12.04 16.89
C GLY A 408 14.44 11.18 18.01
N THR A 409 13.56 10.97 18.97
CA THR A 409 13.72 9.97 20.01
C THR A 409 12.38 9.26 20.16
N ILE A 410 12.34 7.93 19.99
CA ILE A 410 11.25 7.08 20.48
C ILE A 410 11.23 7.15 22.00
N ARG A 411 10.07 7.37 22.59
CA ARG A 411 9.76 6.96 23.96
C ARG A 411 8.64 5.94 23.92
N ILE A 412 8.76 4.87 24.70
CA ILE A 412 7.67 3.92 24.95
C ILE A 412 7.45 3.84 26.45
N VAL A 413 6.20 3.91 26.88
CA VAL A 413 5.78 3.79 28.27
C VAL A 413 4.86 2.59 28.40
N HIS A 414 5.10 1.72 29.37
CA HIS A 414 4.24 0.58 29.68
C HIS A 414 3.36 0.96 30.90
N PRO A 415 2.04 1.16 30.76
CA PRO A 415 1.22 1.73 31.84
C PRO A 415 1.11 0.85 33.09
N PHE A 416 1.38 -0.45 32.97
CA PHE A 416 1.09 -1.47 34.00
C PHE A 416 2.34 -2.24 34.48
N ARG A 417 3.54 -1.86 34.04
CA ARG A 417 4.82 -2.52 34.41
C ARG A 417 5.88 -1.48 34.81
N PRO A 418 6.90 -1.84 35.61
CA PRO A 418 8.02 -0.94 35.89
C PRO A 418 8.72 -0.47 34.61
N ASN A 419 9.02 0.83 34.51
CA ASN A 419 9.67 1.41 33.32
C ASN A 419 11.08 0.81 33.09
N ARG A 420 11.20 -0.13 32.15
CA ARG A 420 12.49 -0.59 31.62
C ARG A 420 13.00 0.45 30.61
N LEU A 421 14.13 1.10 30.91
CA LEU A 421 14.76 2.08 30.03
C LEU A 421 15.53 1.36 28.92
N TYR A 422 15.02 1.41 27.69
CA TYR A 422 15.70 0.90 26.51
C TYR A 422 16.63 1.98 25.92
N GLN A 423 17.90 1.64 25.69
CA GLN A 423 18.83 2.52 24.98
C GLN A 423 18.53 2.58 23.47
N ARG A 424 19.01 3.65 22.84
CA ARG A 424 18.48 4.22 21.59
C ARG A 424 18.55 3.32 20.36
N GLU A 425 19.40 2.30 20.33
CA GLU A 425 19.77 1.59 19.10
C GLU A 425 18.85 0.41 18.73
N ILE A 426 17.90 0.07 19.59
CA ILE A 426 17.17 -1.21 19.59
C ILE A 426 16.02 -1.31 18.56
N TYR A 427 15.42 -0.17 18.16
CA TYR A 427 14.30 -0.13 17.22
C TYR A 427 14.72 -0.03 15.73
N LEU A 428 16.01 0.20 15.49
CA LEU A 428 16.49 0.94 14.31
C LEU A 428 17.15 0.05 13.25
N LYS A 429 17.30 -1.22 13.59
CA LYS A 429 17.26 -2.34 12.65
C LYS A 429 15.88 -2.97 12.81
N PRO A 430 15.35 -3.68 11.79
CA PRO A 430 14.31 -4.66 12.08
C PRO A 430 14.88 -5.58 13.15
N GLN A 431 14.23 -5.68 14.32
CA GLN A 431 14.72 -6.57 15.34
C GLN A 431 14.53 -7.98 14.78
N ALA A 432 15.65 -8.55 14.36
CA ALA A 432 15.70 -9.89 13.85
C ALA A 432 15.36 -10.85 15.03
N PRO A 433 14.95 -12.10 14.75
CA PRO A 433 14.56 -12.99 15.81
C PRO A 433 15.83 -13.22 16.63
N LYS A 434 15.65 -13.38 17.93
CA LYS A 434 16.58 -14.20 18.67
C LYS A 434 16.52 -15.56 17.95
N PRO A 435 17.63 -16.14 17.45
CA PRO A 435 17.56 -17.46 16.85
C PRO A 435 16.86 -18.41 17.82
N PRO A 436 16.10 -19.40 17.35
CA PRO A 436 15.40 -20.32 18.22
C PRO A 436 16.39 -20.83 19.28
N PRO A 437 16.09 -20.65 20.58
CA PRO A 437 17.05 -20.95 21.65
C PRO A 437 17.52 -22.39 21.48
N ALA A 438 18.82 -22.63 21.69
CA ALA A 438 19.53 -23.81 21.19
C ALA A 438 19.01 -25.16 21.77
N MET A 439 17.85 -25.59 21.30
CA MET A 439 17.16 -26.80 21.72
C MET A 439 17.83 -28.01 21.11
N ALA A 440 18.01 -29.04 21.94
CA ALA A 440 18.28 -30.38 21.47
C ALA A 440 17.01 -30.94 20.80
N PHE A 441 16.86 -30.74 19.50
CA PHE A 441 15.81 -31.38 18.69
C PHE A 441 15.87 -32.90 18.92
N THR A 442 14.83 -33.46 19.57
CA THR A 442 14.79 -34.88 19.97
C THR A 442 14.25 -35.82 18.87
N GLY A 443 14.04 -35.31 17.67
CA GLY A 443 13.50 -36.06 16.52
C GLY A 443 13.54 -35.26 15.22
N ASP A 444 13.13 -35.89 14.13
CA ASP A 444 13.09 -35.27 12.80
C ASP A 444 12.00 -34.18 12.72
N PRO A 445 12.30 -32.97 12.19
CA PRO A 445 11.31 -31.88 12.11
C PRO A 445 10.22 -32.11 11.06
N TRP A 446 10.42 -33.06 10.13
CA TRP A 446 9.40 -33.51 9.18
C TRP A 446 8.48 -34.60 9.75
N TYR A 447 8.48 -34.87 11.06
CA TYR A 447 7.51 -35.79 11.68
C TYR A 447 6.06 -35.34 11.37
N PRO A 448 5.14 -36.24 10.99
CA PRO A 448 5.19 -37.71 11.04
C PRO A 448 5.66 -38.38 9.74
N PHE A 449 6.25 -37.63 8.80
CA PHE A 449 6.81 -38.15 7.55
C PHE A 449 8.11 -38.94 7.80
N ARG A 450 8.48 -39.82 6.87
CA ARG A 450 9.71 -40.65 7.01
C ARG A 450 10.96 -39.96 6.47
N THR A 451 10.78 -39.05 5.52
CA THR A 451 11.84 -38.22 4.94
C THR A 451 11.27 -36.84 4.64
N HIS A 452 12.16 -35.85 4.51
CA HIS A 452 11.82 -34.52 3.99
C HIS A 452 11.09 -34.63 2.64
N GLN A 453 11.50 -35.56 1.78
CA GLN A 453 10.91 -35.77 0.44
C GLN A 453 9.48 -36.33 0.48
N ASP A 454 9.13 -37.14 1.48
CA ASP A 454 7.73 -37.58 1.67
C ASP A 454 6.83 -36.40 2.09
N PHE A 455 7.36 -35.46 2.88
CA PHE A 455 6.66 -34.20 3.22
C PHE A 455 6.55 -33.27 2.00
N GLU A 456 7.66 -32.96 1.32
CA GLU A 456 7.72 -32.09 0.12
C GLU A 456 6.69 -32.55 -0.92
N PHE A 457 6.71 -33.85 -1.27
CA PHE A 457 5.77 -34.43 -2.23
C PHE A 457 4.32 -34.30 -1.77
N THR A 458 4.04 -34.52 -0.49
CA THR A 458 2.67 -34.48 0.05
C THR A 458 2.11 -33.06 0.12
N SER A 459 2.93 -32.09 0.52
CA SER A 459 2.59 -30.66 0.51
C SER A 459 2.26 -30.17 -0.90
N VAL A 460 3.13 -30.49 -1.88
CA VAL A 460 2.89 -30.20 -3.30
C VAL A 460 1.63 -30.92 -3.83
N ALA A 461 1.38 -32.15 -3.42
CA ALA A 461 0.20 -32.91 -3.84
C ALA A 461 -1.12 -32.28 -3.34
N LEU A 462 -1.14 -31.78 -2.09
CA LEU A 462 -2.28 -31.05 -1.54
C LEU A 462 -2.51 -29.75 -2.30
N ASP A 463 -1.47 -28.95 -2.52
CA ASP A 463 -1.61 -27.59 -3.05
C ASP A 463 -1.78 -27.53 -4.58
N ALA A 464 -1.39 -28.59 -5.29
CA ALA A 464 -1.76 -28.86 -6.69
C ALA A 464 -3.12 -29.58 -6.84
N GLY A 465 -3.75 -30.02 -5.74
CA GLY A 465 -5.05 -30.70 -5.75
C GLY A 465 -5.04 -32.05 -6.48
N LEU A 466 -3.97 -32.85 -6.31
CA LEU A 466 -3.80 -34.09 -7.05
C LEU A 466 -4.87 -35.14 -6.70
N SER A 467 -5.45 -35.76 -7.74
CA SER A 467 -6.31 -36.92 -7.59
C SER A 467 -5.51 -38.17 -7.24
N LYS A 468 -6.13 -39.16 -6.58
CA LYS A 468 -5.53 -40.48 -6.32
C LYS A 468 -4.78 -41.04 -7.54
N THR A 469 -5.44 -41.06 -8.70
CA THR A 469 -4.87 -41.56 -9.97
C THR A 469 -3.65 -40.78 -10.43
N ASN A 470 -3.61 -39.47 -10.22
CA ASN A 470 -2.46 -38.64 -10.60
C ASN A 470 -1.31 -38.81 -9.59
N THR A 471 -1.61 -38.90 -8.29
CA THR A 471 -0.64 -39.18 -7.24
C THR A 471 0.01 -40.54 -7.42
N ASP A 472 -0.77 -41.61 -7.63
CA ASP A 472 -0.25 -42.97 -7.86
C ASP A 472 0.66 -43.01 -9.11
N LYS A 473 0.30 -42.31 -10.20
CA LYS A 473 1.14 -42.19 -11.41
C LYS A 473 2.43 -41.40 -11.19
N LEU A 474 2.37 -40.27 -10.48
CA LEU A 474 3.55 -39.46 -10.20
C LEU A 474 4.52 -40.19 -9.27
N LEU A 475 4.02 -40.89 -8.24
CA LEU A 475 4.84 -41.77 -7.42
C LEU A 475 5.50 -42.87 -8.24
N GLN A 476 4.78 -43.52 -9.17
CA GLN A 476 5.38 -44.50 -10.08
C GLN A 476 6.54 -43.89 -10.88
N LEU A 477 6.34 -42.74 -11.53
CA LEU A 477 7.36 -42.05 -12.32
C LEU A 477 8.59 -41.64 -11.48
N PHE A 478 8.39 -41.22 -10.23
CA PHE A 478 9.53 -40.96 -9.32
C PHE A 478 10.30 -42.24 -8.99
N HIS A 479 9.63 -43.39 -8.82
CA HIS A 479 10.25 -44.69 -8.55
C HIS A 479 10.87 -45.37 -9.79
N GLU A 480 10.70 -44.81 -10.98
CA GLU A 480 11.45 -45.20 -12.19
C GLU A 480 12.85 -44.55 -12.24
N SER A 481 13.12 -43.57 -11.36
CA SER A 481 14.46 -42.98 -11.17
C SER A 481 15.28 -43.75 -10.11
N GLN A 482 16.58 -43.93 -10.38
CA GLN A 482 17.49 -44.63 -9.47
C GLN A 482 17.81 -43.84 -8.18
N ASP A 483 17.68 -42.51 -8.20
CA ASP A 483 17.99 -41.61 -7.07
C ASP A 483 16.77 -41.21 -6.22
N CYS A 484 15.66 -41.96 -6.30
CA CYS A 484 14.41 -41.62 -5.62
C CYS A 484 14.50 -41.70 -4.09
N LYS A 485 14.32 -40.56 -3.40
CA LYS A 485 14.35 -40.43 -1.92
C LYS A 485 12.95 -40.36 -1.26
N ILE A 486 11.88 -40.34 -2.06
CA ILE A 486 10.50 -40.47 -1.60
C ILE A 486 10.29 -41.93 -1.13
N THR A 487 9.68 -42.17 0.02
CA THR A 487 9.34 -43.54 0.49
C THR A 487 7.91 -43.93 0.18
N LEU A 488 7.02 -42.94 -0.05
CA LEU A 488 5.66 -43.12 -0.53
C LEU A 488 5.59 -43.97 -1.82
N LYS A 489 4.76 -45.02 -1.81
CA LYS A 489 4.54 -45.90 -2.98
C LYS A 489 3.14 -45.79 -3.60
N LYS A 490 2.15 -45.27 -2.86
CA LYS A 490 0.75 -45.07 -3.28
C LYS A 490 0.10 -43.93 -2.50
N TYR A 491 -0.97 -43.35 -3.05
CA TYR A 491 -1.85 -42.35 -2.43
C TYR A 491 -2.38 -42.77 -1.04
N GLU A 492 -2.60 -44.07 -0.81
CA GLU A 492 -3.00 -44.60 0.50
C GLU A 492 -1.93 -44.36 1.58
N GLY A 493 -0.65 -44.45 1.22
CA GLY A 493 0.44 -44.05 2.10
C GLY A 493 0.41 -42.55 2.42
N LEU A 494 0.05 -41.72 1.45
CA LEU A 494 -0.07 -40.27 1.61
C LEU A 494 -1.24 -39.91 2.55
N ARG A 495 -2.41 -40.54 2.38
CA ARG A 495 -3.54 -40.42 3.34
C ARG A 495 -3.12 -40.82 4.75
N ASN A 496 -2.35 -41.90 4.89
CA ASN A 496 -1.80 -42.32 6.18
C ASN A 496 -0.73 -41.36 6.76
N PHE A 497 -0.23 -40.36 6.02
CA PHE A 497 0.51 -39.23 6.59
C PHE A 497 -0.40 -38.01 6.85
N GLU A 498 -1.35 -37.69 5.96
CA GLU A 498 -2.40 -36.68 6.21
C GLU A 498 -3.12 -36.95 7.56
N ASP A 499 -3.62 -38.18 7.77
CA ASP A 499 -4.37 -38.61 8.97
C ASP A 499 -3.51 -38.76 10.26
N ARG A 500 -2.19 -38.55 10.16
CA ARG A 500 -1.28 -38.40 11.31
C ARG A 500 -0.85 -36.95 11.52
N SER A 501 -0.60 -36.22 10.44
CA SER A 501 -0.20 -34.81 10.49
C SER A 501 -1.34 -33.95 11.02
N SER A 502 -2.59 -34.25 10.63
CA SER A 502 -3.81 -33.59 11.10
C SER A 502 -4.07 -33.65 12.61
N LYS A 503 -3.22 -34.38 13.36
CA LYS A 503 -3.25 -34.50 14.83
C LYS A 503 -2.14 -33.73 15.53
N LEU A 504 -1.28 -33.01 14.80
CA LEU A 504 -0.31 -32.07 15.36
C LEU A 504 -0.96 -30.76 15.83
N GLN A 505 -2.17 -30.48 15.35
CA GLN A 505 -3.01 -29.35 15.73
C GLN A 505 -4.48 -29.79 15.82
N ALA A 506 -5.25 -29.16 16.69
CA ALA A 506 -6.69 -29.28 16.79
C ALA A 506 -7.36 -29.03 15.43
N GLY A 507 -8.26 -29.94 15.04
CA GLY A 507 -8.95 -29.93 13.76
C GLY A 507 -10.32 -29.27 13.81
N PHE A 508 -11.14 -29.53 12.78
CA PHE A 508 -12.54 -29.13 12.75
C PHE A 508 -13.45 -30.26 13.25
N GLU A 509 -14.32 -29.95 14.20
CA GLU A 509 -15.38 -30.82 14.68
C GLU A 509 -16.76 -30.41 14.09
N PRO A 510 -17.59 -31.38 13.63
CA PRO A 510 -18.97 -31.13 13.26
C PRO A 510 -19.87 -31.10 14.50
N ILE A 511 -20.41 -29.93 14.82
CA ILE A 511 -21.31 -29.73 15.95
C ILE A 511 -22.74 -29.54 15.45
N MET A 512 -23.64 -30.42 15.88
CA MET A 512 -25.08 -30.32 15.62
C MET A 512 -25.75 -29.37 16.62
N PHE A 513 -26.58 -28.47 16.12
CA PHE A 513 -27.38 -27.53 16.92
C PHE A 513 -28.77 -27.34 16.31
N LYS A 514 -29.69 -26.75 17.09
CA LYS A 514 -31.08 -26.53 16.68
C LYS A 514 -31.46 -25.07 16.84
N VAL A 515 -32.22 -24.56 15.87
CA VAL A 515 -32.76 -23.19 15.90
C VAL A 515 -34.25 -23.23 15.61
N PRO A 516 -35.10 -22.57 16.43
CA PRO A 516 -36.53 -22.53 16.17
C PRO A 516 -36.85 -21.71 14.92
N TYR A 517 -37.72 -22.24 14.07
CA TYR A 517 -38.23 -21.60 12.87
C TYR A 517 -39.75 -21.73 12.78
N GLN A 518 -40.43 -20.76 12.16
CA GLN A 518 -41.83 -20.91 11.80
C GLN A 518 -42.02 -20.54 10.32
N PRO A 519 -42.21 -21.54 9.43
CA PRO A 519 -42.52 -21.30 8.03
C PRO A 519 -43.82 -20.52 7.85
N VAL A 520 -43.96 -19.84 6.71
CA VAL A 520 -45.18 -19.09 6.37
C VAL A 520 -46.38 -20.04 6.26
N GLY A 521 -47.36 -19.88 7.15
CA GLY A 521 -48.53 -20.77 7.24
C GLY A 521 -48.24 -22.12 7.92
N GLY A 522 -47.06 -22.32 8.48
CA GLY A 522 -46.68 -23.52 9.24
C GLY A 522 -46.72 -23.33 10.75
N SER A 523 -46.60 -24.44 11.48
CA SER A 523 -46.31 -24.47 12.91
C SER A 523 -44.84 -24.10 13.20
N LYS A 524 -44.54 -23.72 14.45
CA LYS A 524 -43.16 -23.57 14.92
C LYS A 524 -42.51 -24.95 15.00
N VAL A 525 -41.33 -25.08 14.40
CA VAL A 525 -40.51 -26.30 14.33
C VAL A 525 -39.07 -25.99 14.74
N GLU A 526 -38.33 -26.98 15.21
CA GLU A 526 -36.87 -26.86 15.36
C GLU A 526 -36.21 -27.29 14.07
N ARG A 527 -35.33 -26.45 13.51
CA ARG A 527 -34.48 -26.83 12.38
C ARG A 527 -33.10 -27.21 12.91
N GLU A 528 -32.75 -28.48 12.73
CA GLU A 528 -31.45 -29.05 13.06
C GLU A 528 -30.43 -28.72 11.96
N LEU A 529 -29.22 -28.37 12.39
CA LEU A 529 -28.16 -27.76 11.58
C LEU A 529 -26.78 -28.20 12.09
N GLU A 530 -25.80 -28.22 11.20
CA GLU A 530 -24.39 -28.53 11.48
C GLU A 530 -23.55 -27.24 11.42
N VAL A 531 -22.52 -27.12 12.26
CA VAL A 531 -21.42 -26.17 12.05
C VAL A 531 -20.09 -26.88 12.23
N LEU A 532 -19.13 -26.60 11.35
CA LEU A 532 -17.76 -27.08 11.48
C LEU A 532 -16.95 -26.01 12.23
N VAL A 533 -16.39 -26.34 13.39
CA VAL A 533 -15.56 -25.42 14.20
C VAL A 533 -14.23 -26.05 14.61
N LYS A 534 -13.16 -25.26 14.63
CA LYS A 534 -11.97 -25.49 15.45
C LYS A 534 -12.14 -24.67 16.73
N PRO A 535 -12.11 -25.25 17.94
CA PRO A 535 -12.28 -24.50 19.19
C PRO A 535 -11.29 -23.34 19.31
N LEU A 536 -11.78 -22.14 19.62
CA LEU A 536 -10.92 -20.96 19.78
C LEU A 536 -9.92 -21.13 20.93
N HIS A 537 -10.30 -21.81 22.01
CA HIS A 537 -9.41 -22.07 23.14
C HIS A 537 -8.18 -22.86 22.70
N GLU A 538 -8.37 -24.00 22.04
CA GLU A 538 -7.28 -24.84 21.52
C GLU A 538 -6.38 -24.08 20.53
N TRP A 539 -6.99 -23.32 19.60
CA TRP A 539 -6.26 -22.48 18.65
C TRP A 539 -5.42 -21.38 19.33
N LEU A 540 -5.92 -20.75 20.41
CA LEU A 540 -5.14 -19.80 21.20
C LEU A 540 -4.02 -20.51 21.97
N THR A 541 -4.31 -21.65 22.59
CA THR A 541 -3.32 -22.45 23.35
C THR A 541 -2.16 -22.89 22.45
N GLU A 542 -2.43 -23.32 21.23
CA GLU A 542 -1.41 -23.64 20.20
C GLU A 542 -0.51 -22.45 19.88
N LEU A 543 -1.09 -21.27 19.63
CA LEU A 543 -0.33 -20.06 19.28
C LEU A 543 0.49 -19.54 20.46
N VAL A 544 -0.07 -19.58 21.67
CA VAL A 544 0.59 -19.02 22.87
C VAL A 544 1.73 -19.91 23.36
N HIS A 545 1.61 -21.24 23.29
CA HIS A 545 2.64 -22.16 23.80
C HIS A 545 3.70 -22.58 22.77
N ASN A 546 3.52 -22.29 21.47
CA ASN A 546 4.59 -22.49 20.50
C ASN A 546 5.68 -21.42 20.68
N GLU A 547 6.90 -21.82 21.07
CA GLU A 547 7.99 -20.88 21.40
C GLU A 547 8.38 -19.96 20.23
N GLY A 548 8.32 -20.47 19.00
CA GLY A 548 8.59 -19.71 17.77
C GLY A 548 7.60 -18.56 17.52
N ILE A 549 6.38 -18.66 18.06
CA ILE A 549 5.35 -17.60 18.05
C ILE A 549 5.35 -16.81 19.36
N GLN A 550 5.58 -17.46 20.50
CA GLN A 550 5.56 -16.85 21.82
C GLN A 550 6.55 -15.70 21.93
N GLN A 551 7.76 -15.83 21.35
CA GLN A 551 8.77 -14.76 21.29
C GLN A 551 8.31 -13.46 20.60
N HIS A 552 7.20 -13.52 19.85
CA HIS A 552 6.61 -12.40 19.14
C HIS A 552 5.34 -11.86 19.81
N LEU A 553 4.89 -12.41 20.94
CA LEU A 553 3.66 -11.95 21.61
C LEU A 553 3.89 -10.72 22.48
N GLN A 554 3.32 -9.60 22.05
CA GLN A 554 3.09 -8.42 22.88
C GLN A 554 1.80 -8.60 23.70
N PHE A 555 1.92 -8.53 25.02
CA PHE A 555 0.79 -8.60 25.95
C PHE A 555 0.47 -7.24 26.58
N ASP A 556 1.48 -6.51 27.05
CA ASP A 556 1.27 -5.20 27.69
C ASP A 556 0.91 -4.11 26.69
N ALA A 557 0.04 -3.19 27.11
CA ALA A 557 -0.19 -1.91 26.44
C ALA A 557 1.11 -1.08 26.38
N GLN A 558 1.25 -0.28 25.32
CA GLN A 558 2.40 0.58 25.05
C GLN A 558 1.97 1.99 24.64
N GLU A 559 2.34 3.01 25.40
CA GLU A 559 2.15 4.39 24.96
C GLU A 559 3.44 4.87 24.29
N LYS A 560 3.48 4.81 22.95
CA LYS A 560 4.60 5.30 22.13
C LYS A 560 4.51 6.83 22.02
N TYR A 561 5.63 7.56 22.01
CA TYR A 561 5.66 9.01 21.84
C TYR A 561 6.90 9.46 21.08
N ARG A 562 6.76 10.41 20.15
CA ARG A 562 7.88 11.08 19.50
C ARG A 562 8.20 12.43 20.10
N TRP A 563 9.48 12.72 20.28
CA TRP A 563 9.97 14.08 20.40
C TRP A 563 10.01 14.81 19.02
N SER A 564 9.15 15.82 18.89
CA SER A 564 8.76 16.55 17.67
C SER A 564 8.63 18.05 17.93
N GLU A 565 9.37 18.89 17.19
CA GLU A 565 9.33 20.37 17.25
C GLU A 565 9.46 20.97 18.68
N GLY A 566 9.94 20.19 19.66
CA GLY A 566 10.00 20.55 21.07
C GLY A 566 8.92 19.96 21.99
N GLU A 567 8.06 19.05 21.53
CA GLU A 567 7.00 18.39 22.31
C GLU A 567 6.97 16.85 22.14
N TRP A 568 6.25 16.15 23.02
CA TRP A 568 6.05 14.68 22.96
C TRP A 568 4.69 14.31 22.34
N GLN A 569 4.68 14.02 21.04
CA GLN A 569 3.49 13.58 20.33
C GLN A 569 3.23 12.10 20.57
N ARG A 570 2.06 11.76 21.14
CA ARG A 570 1.61 10.35 21.27
C ARG A 570 1.63 9.71 19.89
N ILE A 571 2.02 8.46 19.80
CA ILE A 571 1.88 7.63 18.61
C ILE A 571 1.00 6.40 18.89
N ILE A 572 0.11 6.12 17.95
CA ILE A 572 -0.74 4.94 17.94
C ILE A 572 -0.52 4.22 16.60
N ASP A 573 -0.09 2.98 16.67
CA ASP A 573 0.08 2.12 15.51
C ASP A 573 -0.62 0.77 15.78
N GLU A 574 0.00 -0.13 16.53
CA GLU A 574 -0.50 -1.47 16.84
C GLU A 574 -1.67 -1.49 17.82
N PRO A 575 -2.42 -2.61 17.97
CA PRO A 575 -3.57 -2.65 18.84
C PRO A 575 -3.18 -2.49 20.31
N TRP A 576 -1.99 -2.92 20.71
CA TRP A 576 -1.47 -2.65 22.05
C TRP A 576 -1.04 -1.21 22.27
N THR A 577 -1.02 -0.34 21.25
CA THR A 577 -0.62 1.07 21.43
C THR A 577 -1.76 2.02 21.76
N THR A 578 -2.94 1.48 22.01
CA THR A 578 -4.20 2.21 21.92
C THR A 578 -4.93 2.20 23.25
N ASP A 579 -5.87 3.13 23.39
CA ASP A 579 -6.46 3.35 24.71
C ASP A 579 -7.48 2.26 25.08
N GLU A 580 -8.11 1.53 24.14
CA GLU A 580 -8.97 0.38 24.48
C GLU A 580 -8.17 -0.85 24.94
N TRP A 581 -6.97 -1.12 24.41
CA TRP A 581 -6.10 -2.17 24.96
C TRP A 581 -5.58 -1.78 26.35
N LYS A 582 -5.24 -0.50 26.54
CA LYS A 582 -4.87 0.06 27.84
C LYS A 582 -6.02 -0.03 28.85
N GLU A 583 -7.25 0.29 28.44
CA GLU A 583 -8.45 0.14 29.27
C GLU A 583 -8.70 -1.33 29.61
N ILE A 584 -8.73 -2.23 28.62
CA ILE A 584 -8.92 -3.68 28.84
C ILE A 584 -7.88 -4.21 29.83
N GLN A 585 -6.58 -3.94 29.62
CA GLN A 585 -5.54 -4.38 30.56
C GLN A 585 -5.69 -3.73 31.95
N GLY A 586 -6.19 -2.50 32.03
CA GLY A 586 -6.49 -1.82 33.29
C GLY A 586 -7.66 -2.42 34.08
N TRP A 587 -8.54 -3.21 33.44
CA TRP A 587 -9.60 -4.00 34.09
C TRP A 587 -9.15 -5.41 34.49
N LEU A 588 -7.96 -5.87 34.06
CA LEU A 588 -7.42 -7.18 34.42
C LEU A 588 -6.70 -7.16 35.79
N PRO A 589 -6.55 -8.31 36.47
CA PRO A 589 -5.69 -8.41 37.64
C PRO A 589 -4.20 -8.22 37.26
N PRO A 590 -3.28 -7.95 38.21
CA PRO A 590 -1.88 -7.64 37.91
C PRO A 590 -1.10 -8.76 37.20
N ASP A 591 -1.52 -10.01 37.41
CA ASP A 591 -1.09 -11.26 36.80
C ASP A 591 -1.95 -11.66 35.56
N GLY A 592 -2.82 -10.76 35.11
CA GLY A 592 -3.65 -10.90 33.91
C GLY A 592 -3.05 -10.27 32.66
N LEU A 593 -3.18 -10.96 31.52
CA LEU A 593 -2.73 -10.52 30.20
C LEU A 593 -3.87 -10.67 29.16
N PRO A 594 -4.14 -9.67 28.30
CA PRO A 594 -5.21 -9.76 27.31
C PRO A 594 -4.80 -10.54 26.07
N LEU A 595 -5.68 -11.41 25.57
CA LEU A 595 -5.59 -12.09 24.28
C LEU A 595 -6.62 -11.47 23.32
N ASN A 596 -6.21 -10.56 22.47
CA ASN A 596 -7.10 -9.79 21.61
C ASN A 596 -7.40 -10.53 20.30
N ILE A 597 -8.65 -10.97 20.12
CA ILE A 597 -9.07 -11.86 19.02
C ILE A 597 -9.81 -11.07 17.94
N GLN A 598 -9.43 -11.37 16.70
CA GLN A 598 -10.04 -10.87 15.48
C GLN A 598 -10.81 -11.95 14.75
N LEU A 599 -12.13 -11.78 14.61
CA LEU A 599 -12.97 -12.67 13.82
C LEU A 599 -13.41 -11.99 12.52
N TYR A 600 -13.03 -12.56 11.38
CA TYR A 600 -13.57 -12.22 10.05
C TYR A 600 -14.61 -13.21 9.60
N ALA A 601 -15.72 -12.73 9.03
CA ALA A 601 -16.69 -13.59 8.36
C ALA A 601 -17.33 -12.92 7.14
N ASP A 602 -17.35 -13.64 6.01
CA ASP A 602 -18.02 -13.26 4.75
C ASP A 602 -18.40 -14.52 3.93
N ARG A 603 -19.31 -14.39 2.97
CA ARG A 603 -19.87 -15.50 2.17
C ARG A 603 -19.11 -15.72 0.85
N ALA A 604 -17.99 -16.43 0.96
CA ALA A 604 -17.18 -16.86 -0.18
C ALA A 604 -17.93 -17.73 -1.20
N ALA A 605 -18.11 -17.23 -2.43
CA ALA A 605 -18.47 -18.07 -3.58
C ALA A 605 -17.29 -18.97 -3.98
N VAL A 606 -17.49 -20.30 -3.96
CA VAL A 606 -16.44 -21.30 -4.22
C VAL A 606 -16.53 -21.98 -5.59
N SER A 607 -17.71 -21.97 -6.23
CA SER A 607 -17.87 -22.46 -7.60
C SER A 607 -18.11 -21.33 -8.60
N THR A 608 -17.45 -21.39 -9.76
CA THR A 608 -17.68 -20.48 -10.90
C THR A 608 -18.97 -20.80 -11.65
N PHE A 609 -19.37 -22.07 -11.65
CA PHE A 609 -20.65 -22.56 -12.17
C PHE A 609 -21.38 -23.32 -11.05
N GLY A 610 -22.70 -23.18 -10.96
CA GLY A 610 -23.53 -23.81 -9.91
C GLY A 610 -23.66 -23.03 -8.59
N GLY A 611 -23.09 -21.82 -8.49
CA GLY A 611 -23.43 -20.84 -7.44
C GLY A 611 -23.07 -21.16 -5.98
N ARG A 612 -22.37 -22.27 -5.69
CA ARG A 612 -22.13 -22.73 -4.32
C ARG A 612 -21.27 -21.75 -3.52
N LYS A 613 -21.70 -21.47 -2.29
CA LYS A 613 -21.03 -20.62 -1.31
C LYS A 613 -20.66 -21.40 -0.06
N VAL A 614 -19.63 -20.93 0.63
CA VAL A 614 -19.31 -21.27 2.02
C VAL A 614 -19.21 -19.97 2.82
N TYR A 615 -19.28 -20.04 4.15
CA TYR A 615 -19.24 -18.87 5.03
C TYR A 615 -18.14 -19.08 6.07
N PRO A 616 -16.86 -18.90 5.72
CA PRO A 616 -15.75 -19.03 6.66
C PRO A 616 -15.84 -17.99 7.78
N VAL A 617 -15.41 -18.40 8.97
CA VAL A 617 -14.91 -17.51 10.02
C VAL A 617 -13.40 -17.69 10.11
N VAL A 618 -12.65 -16.60 10.06
CA VAL A 618 -11.18 -16.58 10.22
C VAL A 618 -10.84 -15.89 11.53
N ALA A 619 -10.01 -16.54 12.36
CA ALA A 619 -9.46 -15.95 13.58
C ALA A 619 -8.02 -15.45 13.35
N GLN A 620 -7.69 -14.31 13.94
CA GLN A 620 -6.35 -13.72 13.99
C GLN A 620 -6.09 -13.23 15.43
N LEU A 621 -4.88 -13.45 15.97
CA LEU A 621 -4.52 -13.12 17.35
C LEU A 621 -3.69 -11.84 17.35
N ASN A 622 -4.21 -10.77 17.95
CA ASN A 622 -3.73 -9.39 17.77
C ASN A 622 -2.62 -8.99 18.74
N ASN A 623 -1.97 -10.00 19.32
CA ASN A 623 -0.80 -9.89 20.18
C ASN A 623 0.53 -10.07 19.40
N LEU A 624 0.52 -10.54 18.15
CA LEU A 624 1.76 -10.70 17.35
C LEU A 624 2.14 -9.39 16.63
N PRO A 625 3.25 -9.29 15.89
CA PRO A 625 3.35 -8.27 14.85
C PRO A 625 2.31 -8.53 13.77
N ARG A 626 1.69 -7.46 13.30
CA ARG A 626 0.71 -7.46 12.20
C ARG A 626 1.20 -8.09 10.91
N GLU A 627 2.50 -8.05 10.65
CA GLU A 627 3.12 -8.71 9.50
C GLU A 627 3.01 -10.24 9.62
N ILE A 628 2.98 -10.78 10.85
CA ILE A 628 2.80 -12.20 11.15
C ILE A 628 1.33 -12.62 11.02
N TRP A 629 0.40 -12.03 11.77
CA TRP A 629 -1.00 -12.56 11.74
C TRP A 629 -1.72 -12.35 10.40
N ASN A 630 -1.12 -11.58 9.48
CA ASN A 630 -1.59 -11.39 8.10
C ASN A 630 -0.72 -12.02 7.02
N GLY A 631 0.39 -12.63 7.42
CA GLY A 631 0.99 -13.69 6.65
C GLY A 631 0.00 -14.84 6.46
N HIS A 632 0.41 -15.85 5.70
CA HIS A 632 -0.17 -17.18 5.83
C HIS A 632 1.04 -18.03 6.19
N SER A 633 1.18 -18.25 7.49
CA SER A 633 2.40 -18.68 8.16
C SER A 633 1.99 -19.21 9.53
N MET A 634 2.92 -19.78 10.27
CA MET A 634 2.78 -19.89 11.72
C MET A 634 2.45 -18.49 12.30
N GLY A 635 1.49 -18.42 13.24
CA GLY A 635 0.93 -17.14 13.73
C GLY A 635 -0.07 -16.42 12.78
N GLY A 636 -0.14 -16.82 11.52
CA GLY A 636 -1.07 -16.27 10.51
C GLY A 636 -2.54 -16.61 10.77
N GLY A 637 -3.44 -15.82 10.19
CA GLY A 637 -4.89 -16.03 10.34
C GLY A 637 -5.37 -17.39 9.82
N GLN A 638 -6.10 -18.12 10.66
CA GLN A 638 -6.63 -19.46 10.34
C GLN A 638 -8.16 -19.42 10.19
N VAL A 639 -8.71 -20.24 9.29
CA VAL A 639 -10.15 -20.52 9.30
C VAL A 639 -10.44 -21.33 10.55
N VAL A 640 -11.35 -20.86 11.39
CA VAL A 640 -11.77 -21.52 12.64
C VAL A 640 -13.22 -21.97 12.63
N ALA A 641 -14.04 -21.53 11.66
CA ALA A 641 -15.33 -22.15 11.41
C ALA A 641 -15.72 -22.10 9.93
N LEU A 642 -16.58 -23.03 9.51
CA LEU A 642 -17.37 -22.93 8.28
C LEU A 642 -18.86 -22.93 8.65
N LEU A 643 -19.49 -21.75 8.61
CA LEU A 643 -20.91 -21.59 8.90
C LEU A 643 -21.76 -22.04 7.70
N LEU A 644 -23.00 -22.48 7.97
CA LEU A 644 -23.94 -22.85 6.92
C LEU A 644 -24.49 -21.62 6.18
N VAL A 645 -24.44 -21.68 4.85
CA VAL A 645 -25.18 -20.76 3.99
C VAL A 645 -26.64 -21.25 3.92
N VAL A 646 -27.49 -20.69 4.78
CA VAL A 646 -28.93 -21.01 4.79
C VAL A 646 -29.62 -20.33 3.61
N GLU A 647 -29.90 -21.12 2.58
CA GLU A 647 -30.77 -20.74 1.47
C GLU A 647 -32.25 -20.94 1.86
N GLY A 648 -33.13 -20.15 1.23
CA GLY A 648 -34.57 -20.16 1.47
C GLY A 648 -35.34 -20.29 0.17
N SER A 649 -36.59 -20.75 0.25
CA SER A 649 -37.44 -20.90 -0.91
C SER A 649 -37.87 -19.54 -1.50
N ALA A 650 -38.42 -19.58 -2.72
CA ALA A 650 -38.95 -18.40 -3.39
C ALA A 650 -40.12 -17.72 -2.62
N THR A 651 -40.81 -18.44 -1.72
CA THR A 651 -41.90 -17.89 -0.92
C THR A 651 -41.44 -17.28 0.41
N GLU A 652 -40.24 -17.65 0.90
CA GLU A 652 -39.62 -17.14 2.15
C GLU A 652 -38.66 -15.98 1.89
N THR A 653 -38.04 -15.94 0.72
CA THR A 653 -37.06 -14.93 0.31
C THR A 653 -37.67 -13.51 0.39
N GLY A 654 -36.97 -12.61 1.09
CA GLY A 654 -37.41 -11.22 1.30
C GLY A 654 -38.28 -10.97 2.54
N ARG A 655 -38.70 -11.99 3.28
CA ARG A 655 -39.50 -11.82 4.52
C ARG A 655 -38.65 -11.60 5.77
N THR A 656 -39.12 -10.75 6.69
CA THR A 656 -38.47 -10.44 7.98
C THR A 656 -38.12 -11.71 8.75
N ALA A 657 -39.11 -12.56 9.05
CA ALA A 657 -38.94 -13.80 9.82
C ALA A 657 -37.88 -14.78 9.24
N PHE A 658 -37.63 -14.76 7.93
CA PHE A 658 -36.56 -15.55 7.32
C PHE A 658 -35.18 -14.85 7.38
N ALA A 659 -35.14 -13.51 7.39
CA ALA A 659 -33.93 -12.76 7.74
C ALA A 659 -33.56 -12.95 9.22
N ASP A 660 -34.55 -12.93 10.12
CA ASP A 660 -34.37 -13.19 11.55
C ASP A 660 -33.86 -14.61 11.78
N PHE A 661 -34.50 -15.62 11.16
CA PHE A 661 -34.04 -17.01 11.24
C PHE A 661 -32.57 -17.17 10.81
N LYS A 662 -32.15 -16.56 9.69
CA LYS A 662 -30.74 -16.64 9.24
C LYS A 662 -29.77 -15.97 10.22
N CYS A 663 -30.17 -14.87 10.86
CA CYS A 663 -29.37 -14.20 11.88
C CYS A 663 -29.28 -15.03 13.17
N ALA A 664 -30.38 -15.66 13.59
CA ALA A 664 -30.40 -16.59 14.72
C ALA A 664 -29.53 -17.84 14.46
N VAL A 665 -29.55 -18.38 13.23
CA VAL A 665 -28.63 -19.46 12.81
C VAL A 665 -27.18 -19.01 12.86
N TRP A 666 -26.87 -17.79 12.39
CA TRP A 666 -25.50 -17.28 12.42
C TRP A 666 -24.96 -17.15 13.85
N HIS A 667 -25.75 -16.56 14.76
CA HIS A 667 -25.37 -16.45 16.18
C HIS A 667 -25.29 -17.82 16.88
N ALA A 668 -26.23 -18.72 16.64
CA ALA A 668 -26.22 -20.07 17.24
C ALA A 668 -25.09 -20.96 16.70
N ALA A 669 -24.60 -20.72 15.48
CA ALA A 669 -23.42 -21.37 14.93
C ALA A 669 -22.12 -20.77 15.51
N LEU A 670 -22.01 -19.44 15.62
CA LEU A 670 -20.84 -18.79 16.21
C LEU A 670 -20.73 -19.05 17.72
N ASP A 671 -21.85 -19.26 18.42
CA ASP A 671 -21.87 -19.69 19.83
C ASP A 671 -21.01 -20.96 20.03
N LYS A 672 -21.05 -21.91 19.09
CA LYS A 672 -20.25 -23.15 19.17
C LYS A 672 -18.75 -22.94 18.94
N LEU A 673 -18.37 -21.87 18.26
CA LEU A 673 -16.97 -21.44 18.14
C LEU A 673 -16.47 -20.80 19.45
N VAL A 674 -17.22 -19.81 19.97
CA VAL A 674 -16.79 -19.00 21.12
C VAL A 674 -17.09 -19.61 22.48
N GLN A 675 -17.96 -20.63 22.56
CA GLN A 675 -18.26 -21.36 23.81
C GLN A 675 -16.99 -21.88 24.51
N SER A 676 -15.95 -22.23 23.74
CA SER A 676 -14.66 -22.70 24.25
C SER A 676 -13.88 -21.65 25.06
N ILE A 677 -13.96 -20.37 24.70
CA ILE A 677 -13.25 -19.26 25.38
C ILE A 677 -14.13 -18.51 26.40
N ARG A 678 -15.42 -18.83 26.49
CA ARG A 678 -16.40 -18.08 27.29
C ARG A 678 -15.97 -17.89 28.74
N ASN A 679 -15.54 -18.95 29.43
CA ASN A 679 -15.14 -18.83 30.83
C ASN A 679 -13.86 -18.01 31.00
N ALA A 680 -12.85 -18.26 30.16
CA ALA A 680 -11.58 -17.54 30.17
C ALA A 680 -11.75 -16.02 29.92
N ALA A 681 -12.74 -15.61 29.13
CA ALA A 681 -13.04 -14.19 28.91
C ALA A 681 -13.57 -13.46 30.17
N TRP A 682 -14.12 -14.20 31.15
CA TRP A 682 -14.64 -13.64 32.42
C TRP A 682 -13.66 -13.79 33.60
N VAL A 683 -12.95 -14.93 33.71
CA VAL A 683 -12.11 -15.26 34.89
C VAL A 683 -10.65 -15.56 34.57
N GLY A 684 -10.25 -15.46 33.30
CA GLY A 684 -8.92 -15.84 32.82
C GLY A 684 -8.76 -17.36 32.65
N ASP A 685 -7.68 -17.75 31.96
CA ASP A 685 -7.19 -19.12 31.90
C ASP A 685 -5.70 -19.17 32.21
N ALA A 686 -5.25 -20.16 32.97
CA ALA A 686 -3.89 -20.20 33.51
C ALA A 686 -2.91 -20.81 32.50
N ALA A 687 -1.88 -20.06 32.11
CA ALA A 687 -0.87 -20.47 31.13
C ALA A 687 0.55 -20.41 31.70
N ILE A 688 1.43 -21.26 31.15
CA ILE A 688 2.86 -21.28 31.48
C ILE A 688 3.65 -20.81 30.26
N LEU A 689 4.17 -19.59 30.33
CA LEU A 689 4.93 -18.95 29.27
C LEU A 689 6.43 -19.27 29.43
N SER A 690 6.93 -20.25 28.68
CA SER A 690 8.32 -20.71 28.78
C SER A 690 9.35 -19.61 28.50
N LEU A 691 9.04 -18.66 27.62
CA LEU A 691 9.85 -17.50 27.25
C LEU A 691 9.46 -16.21 28.00
N ALA A 692 8.69 -16.27 29.10
CA ALA A 692 8.24 -15.09 29.86
C ALA A 692 9.36 -14.06 30.13
N ASP A 693 10.53 -14.54 30.57
CA ASP A 693 11.70 -13.73 30.86
C ASP A 693 12.17 -12.90 29.64
N GLN A 694 12.03 -13.46 28.43
CA GLN A 694 12.39 -12.82 27.16
C GLN A 694 11.35 -11.80 26.67
N LEU A 695 10.10 -11.94 27.11
CA LEU A 695 8.99 -11.01 26.89
C LEU A 695 8.96 -9.90 27.94
N GLY A 696 9.82 -9.97 28.97
CA GLY A 696 9.88 -9.02 30.06
C GLY A 696 8.84 -9.22 31.16
N LEU A 697 8.20 -10.39 31.19
CA LEU A 697 7.22 -10.78 32.20
C LEU A 697 7.93 -11.36 33.44
N ASP A 698 7.49 -10.96 34.62
CA ASP A 698 8.08 -11.36 35.90
C ASP A 698 7.55 -12.73 36.36
N GLY A 699 8.21 -13.82 35.94
CA GLY A 699 7.80 -15.20 36.23
C GLY A 699 6.97 -15.82 35.10
N LYS A 700 6.71 -17.14 35.17
CA LYS A 700 6.19 -17.92 34.03
C LYS A 700 4.69 -18.21 34.05
N GLU A 701 4.03 -18.05 35.19
CA GLU A 701 2.59 -18.35 35.37
C GLU A 701 1.76 -17.06 35.23
N TRP A 702 0.81 -17.05 34.28
CA TRP A 702 -0.01 -15.87 33.95
C TRP A 702 -1.46 -16.26 33.63
N TRP A 703 -2.40 -15.37 33.90
CA TRP A 703 -3.81 -15.53 33.51
C TRP A 703 -4.09 -14.84 32.18
N LEU A 704 -4.54 -15.59 31.19
CA LEU A 704 -4.83 -15.09 29.86
C LEU A 704 -6.33 -14.83 29.70
N PHE A 705 -6.69 -13.64 29.22
CA PHE A 705 -8.09 -13.21 29.05
C PHE A 705 -8.43 -13.02 27.56
N PRO A 706 -9.09 -13.99 26.90
CA PRO A 706 -9.65 -13.84 25.56
C PRO A 706 -10.67 -12.69 25.46
N CYS A 707 -10.47 -11.77 24.52
CA CYS A 707 -11.35 -10.62 24.29
C CYS A 707 -11.58 -10.43 22.78
N ILE A 708 -12.83 -10.24 22.33
CA ILE A 708 -13.09 -9.93 20.91
C ILE A 708 -13.28 -8.43 20.74
N THR A 709 -12.16 -7.71 20.69
CA THR A 709 -12.09 -6.28 20.34
C THR A 709 -12.41 -6.01 18.86
N ILE A 710 -12.71 -7.05 18.06
CA ILE A 710 -12.51 -7.05 16.61
C ILE A 710 -13.48 -7.93 15.79
N LEU A 711 -14.38 -7.31 15.00
CA LEU A 711 -15.45 -8.02 14.25
C LEU A 711 -15.49 -7.71 12.75
N SER A 712 -14.63 -8.40 12.02
CA SER A 712 -14.15 -8.11 10.67
C SER A 712 -15.16 -8.44 9.55
N ALA A 713 -15.72 -7.42 8.89
CA ALA A 713 -16.75 -7.63 7.86
C ALA A 713 -16.93 -6.44 6.86
N ASP A 714 -17.81 -6.66 5.90
CA ASP A 714 -18.53 -5.61 5.15
C ASP A 714 -19.75 -5.12 5.98
N TYR A 715 -20.57 -4.15 5.55
CA TYR A 715 -21.71 -3.68 6.36
C TYR A 715 -22.91 -4.63 6.31
N GLU A 716 -23.10 -5.35 5.22
CA GLU A 716 -24.17 -6.29 4.98
C GLU A 716 -23.99 -7.54 5.86
N GLU A 717 -22.74 -7.93 6.14
CA GLU A 717 -22.42 -9.01 7.09
C GLU A 717 -22.39 -8.50 8.55
N GLN A 718 -21.93 -7.26 8.82
CA GLN A 718 -22.05 -6.64 10.16
C GLN A 718 -23.50 -6.56 10.65
N ILE A 719 -24.47 -6.31 9.76
CA ILE A 719 -25.90 -6.34 10.13
C ILE A 719 -26.28 -7.69 10.75
N ILE A 720 -25.68 -8.80 10.28
CA ILE A 720 -25.91 -10.14 10.83
C ILE A 720 -25.20 -10.26 12.19
N MET A 721 -23.92 -9.86 12.27
CA MET A 721 -23.13 -9.89 13.51
C MET A 721 -23.72 -9.03 14.64
N ALA A 722 -24.44 -7.95 14.30
CA ALA A 722 -25.04 -7.01 15.23
C ALA A 722 -26.46 -7.38 15.69
N GLY A 723 -27.08 -8.41 15.12
CA GLY A 723 -28.52 -8.67 15.32
C GLY A 723 -29.40 -7.55 14.77
N HIS A 724 -28.99 -6.84 13.72
CA HIS A 724 -29.54 -5.54 13.31
C HIS A 724 -30.48 -5.63 12.09
N ARG A 725 -31.34 -4.62 11.91
CA ARG A 725 -32.38 -4.58 10.85
C ARG A 725 -31.89 -4.03 9.49
N GLY A 726 -30.73 -3.38 9.45
CA GLY A 726 -30.02 -2.95 8.24
C GLY A 726 -30.47 -1.63 7.61
N VAL A 727 -30.25 -1.47 6.30
CA VAL A 727 -30.38 -0.20 5.55
C VAL A 727 -31.73 0.52 5.70
N ASN A 728 -32.82 -0.24 5.90
CA ASN A 728 -34.19 0.28 5.97
C ASN A 728 -34.70 0.43 7.42
N ALA A 729 -33.82 0.34 8.41
CA ALA A 729 -34.19 0.44 9.82
C ALA A 729 -34.43 1.90 10.27
N LYS A 730 -34.87 2.09 11.52
CA LYS A 730 -35.05 3.44 12.11
C LYS A 730 -33.74 4.11 12.48
N CYS A 731 -32.80 3.32 12.99
CA CYS A 731 -31.43 3.70 13.34
C CYS A 731 -30.43 2.84 12.54
N PRO A 732 -30.12 3.15 11.27
CA PRO A 732 -29.44 2.22 10.36
C PRO A 732 -27.96 1.95 10.65
N CYS A 733 -27.34 2.69 11.57
CA CYS A 733 -25.99 2.38 12.04
C CYS A 733 -25.99 1.15 12.96
N VAL A 734 -25.03 0.25 12.74
CA VAL A 734 -24.77 -0.92 13.61
C VAL A 734 -24.05 -0.54 14.92
N ARG A 735 -23.61 0.72 15.08
CA ARG A 735 -22.87 1.22 16.25
C ARG A 735 -23.54 2.35 17.03
N CYS A 736 -24.50 3.06 16.45
CA CYS A 736 -25.15 4.19 17.12
C CYS A 736 -26.65 4.23 16.83
N HIS A 737 -27.31 5.17 17.50
CA HIS A 737 -28.73 5.44 17.38
C HIS A 737 -29.08 6.56 16.37
N ILE A 738 -28.21 6.84 15.37
CA ILE A 738 -28.51 7.89 14.38
C ILE A 738 -29.80 7.59 13.60
N PRO A 739 -30.75 8.55 13.51
CA PRO A 739 -31.96 8.39 12.70
C PRO A 739 -31.67 8.19 11.21
N ALA A 740 -32.53 7.44 10.52
CA ALA A 740 -32.35 7.13 9.10
C ALA A 740 -32.28 8.37 8.19
N GLU A 741 -32.95 9.46 8.55
CA GLU A 741 -32.94 10.80 7.91
C GLU A 741 -31.57 11.47 8.00
N GLU A 742 -30.95 11.40 9.17
CA GLU A 742 -29.67 12.07 9.45
C GLU A 742 -28.46 11.32 8.86
N LEU A 743 -28.63 10.22 8.12
CA LEU A 743 -27.49 9.47 7.55
C LEU A 743 -26.61 10.24 6.54
N HIS A 744 -26.98 11.47 6.19
CA HIS A 744 -26.24 12.37 5.32
C HIS A 744 -25.56 13.51 6.10
N ASN A 745 -25.95 13.68 7.37
CA ASN A 745 -25.49 14.70 8.30
C ASN A 745 -24.31 14.15 9.10
N LEU A 746 -23.10 14.66 8.84
CA LEU A 746 -21.90 14.18 9.53
C LEU A 746 -21.48 15.02 10.73
N ASP A 747 -22.27 16.05 11.02
CA ASP A 747 -22.18 16.85 12.26
C ASP A 747 -23.24 16.38 13.28
N TYR A 748 -23.94 15.26 13.01
CA TYR A 748 -24.92 14.68 13.92
C TYR A 748 -24.23 13.79 14.97
N GLU A 749 -24.19 14.26 16.22
CA GLU A 749 -23.72 13.51 17.36
C GLU A 749 -24.78 12.45 17.76
N ALA A 750 -24.50 11.18 17.44
CA ALA A 750 -25.37 10.05 17.75
C ALA A 750 -24.77 9.15 18.85
N GLU A 751 -25.54 8.93 19.90
CA GLU A 751 -25.21 8.02 21.00
C GLU A 751 -24.81 6.62 20.51
N THR A 752 -23.70 6.10 21.03
CA THR A 752 -23.20 4.75 20.74
C THR A 752 -24.06 3.68 21.40
N ARG A 753 -24.23 2.55 20.71
CA ARG A 753 -24.94 1.37 21.22
C ARG A 753 -24.15 0.72 22.33
N ASP A 754 -24.82 0.45 23.43
CA ASP A 754 -24.27 -0.29 24.56
C ASP A 754 -24.68 -1.78 24.54
N PRO A 755 -23.78 -2.74 24.83
CA PRO A 755 -24.09 -4.17 24.88
C PRO A 755 -25.09 -4.56 25.98
N GLU A 756 -24.97 -4.00 27.18
CA GLU A 756 -25.78 -4.37 28.36
C GLU A 756 -27.22 -3.87 28.17
N ALA A 757 -27.40 -2.60 27.85
CA ALA A 757 -28.71 -2.00 27.55
C ALA A 757 -29.36 -2.64 26.31
N THR A 758 -28.59 -3.06 25.30
CA THR A 758 -29.14 -3.82 24.17
C THR A 758 -29.55 -5.24 24.57
N GLY A 759 -28.82 -5.87 25.49
CA GLY A 759 -29.17 -7.13 26.13
C GLY A 759 -30.50 -7.03 26.88
N GLU A 760 -30.64 -6.05 27.78
CA GLU A 760 -31.89 -5.80 28.51
C GLU A 760 -33.10 -5.60 27.59
N LEU A 761 -32.95 -4.83 26.51
CA LEU A 761 -34.02 -4.64 25.52
C LEU A 761 -34.42 -5.95 24.84
N ILE A 762 -33.46 -6.84 24.55
CA ILE A 762 -33.73 -8.16 23.97
C ILE A 762 -34.42 -9.07 24.99
N GLU A 763 -33.98 -9.10 26.24
CA GLU A 763 -34.60 -9.91 27.30
C GLU A 763 -36.03 -9.45 27.64
N GLN A 764 -36.24 -8.13 27.74
CA GLN A 764 -37.59 -7.56 27.85
C GLN A 764 -38.47 -7.98 26.67
N ALA A 765 -37.95 -7.96 25.44
CA ALA A 765 -38.67 -8.39 24.25
C ALA A 765 -38.99 -9.90 24.23
N GLN A 766 -38.13 -10.76 24.81
CA GLN A 766 -38.38 -12.21 24.93
C GLN A 766 -39.62 -12.53 25.80
N SER A 767 -39.97 -11.65 26.74
CA SER A 767 -41.19 -11.79 27.55
C SER A 767 -42.50 -11.45 26.80
N MET A 768 -42.41 -10.85 25.60
CA MET A 768 -43.55 -10.33 24.85
C MET A 768 -44.04 -11.32 23.77
N SER A 769 -45.24 -11.06 23.22
CA SER A 769 -45.67 -11.74 21.99
C SER A 769 -44.81 -11.28 20.80
N VAL A 770 -44.59 -12.16 19.82
CA VAL A 770 -43.69 -11.91 18.67
C VAL A 770 -43.99 -10.57 17.97
N THR A 771 -45.25 -10.24 17.74
CA THR A 771 -45.66 -8.95 17.14
C THR A 771 -45.26 -7.75 18.00
N ARG A 772 -45.45 -7.85 19.32
CA ARG A 772 -45.13 -6.77 20.27
C ARG A 772 -43.62 -6.62 20.49
N ALA A 773 -42.88 -7.73 20.46
CA ALA A 773 -41.41 -7.74 20.47
C ALA A 773 -40.84 -7.06 19.22
N GLU A 774 -41.40 -7.34 18.04
CA GLU A 774 -41.05 -6.67 16.78
C GLU A 774 -41.34 -5.16 16.82
N GLU A 775 -42.50 -4.76 17.33
CA GLU A 775 -42.88 -3.35 17.52
C GLU A 775 -41.96 -2.62 18.53
N PHE A 776 -41.63 -3.26 19.65
CA PHE A 776 -40.80 -2.71 20.72
C PHE A 776 -39.33 -2.52 20.30
N LEU A 777 -38.75 -3.46 19.55
CA LEU A 777 -37.35 -3.38 19.10
C LEU A 777 -37.16 -2.58 17.79
N GLN A 778 -38.23 -2.23 17.08
CA GLN A 778 -38.14 -1.50 15.81
C GLN A 778 -37.45 -0.13 15.92
N PRO A 779 -37.70 0.74 16.94
CA PRO A 779 -37.01 2.02 17.10
C PRO A 779 -35.49 1.82 17.22
N TYR A 780 -35.06 0.95 18.14
CA TYR A 780 -33.66 0.60 18.37
C TYR A 780 -33.00 -0.13 17.19
N SER A 781 -33.80 -0.66 16.26
CA SER A 781 -33.38 -1.32 15.02
C SER A 781 -32.68 -2.68 15.21
N ILE A 782 -32.95 -3.31 16.35
CA ILE A 782 -32.44 -4.63 16.77
C ILE A 782 -33.49 -5.72 16.49
N ARG A 783 -33.07 -6.95 16.26
CA ARG A 783 -33.91 -8.15 16.08
C ARG A 783 -34.11 -8.87 17.42
N PRO A 784 -35.21 -9.61 17.63
CA PRO A 784 -35.44 -10.42 18.84
C PRO A 784 -34.59 -11.71 18.83
N ILE A 785 -33.26 -11.55 18.89
CA ILE A 785 -32.26 -12.62 18.74
C ILE A 785 -31.13 -12.34 19.73
N GLN A 786 -30.72 -13.34 20.52
CA GLN A 786 -29.58 -13.20 21.43
C GLN A 786 -28.29 -12.97 20.64
N ASN A 787 -27.61 -11.86 20.87
CA ASN A 787 -26.30 -11.63 20.28
C ASN A 787 -25.24 -12.43 21.04
N VAL A 788 -24.56 -13.34 20.33
CA VAL A 788 -23.50 -14.21 20.84
C VAL A 788 -22.39 -13.46 21.58
N PHE A 789 -22.03 -12.24 21.13
CA PHE A 789 -20.90 -11.49 21.68
C PHE A 789 -21.14 -11.00 23.11
N PHE A 790 -22.40 -10.75 23.49
CA PHE A 790 -22.77 -10.36 24.86
C PHE A 790 -22.48 -11.46 25.91
N THR A 791 -22.10 -12.67 25.48
CA THR A 791 -21.74 -13.77 26.39
C THR A 791 -20.26 -13.79 26.79
N LEU A 792 -19.42 -12.90 26.21
CA LEU A 792 -17.94 -12.95 26.30
C LEU A 792 -17.34 -11.89 27.24
N GLY A 793 -18.09 -11.49 28.27
CA GLY A 793 -17.60 -10.63 29.34
C GLY A 793 -17.51 -9.14 28.97
N PRO A 794 -17.21 -8.28 29.97
CA PRO A 794 -17.16 -6.83 29.79
C PRO A 794 -16.10 -6.38 28.77
N ASN A 795 -15.04 -7.16 28.61
CA ASN A 795 -13.94 -6.88 27.68
C ASN A 795 -14.27 -7.20 26.20
N THR A 796 -15.52 -7.55 25.87
CA THR A 796 -15.98 -7.82 24.50
C THR A 796 -17.23 -6.98 24.17
N ASN A 797 -17.02 -5.73 23.76
CA ASN A 797 -18.10 -4.89 23.23
C ASN A 797 -18.20 -5.03 21.68
N PRO A 798 -19.21 -5.74 21.12
CA PRO A 798 -19.35 -5.87 19.67
C PRO A 798 -19.61 -4.53 18.96
N PHE A 799 -20.25 -3.56 19.64
CA PHE A 799 -20.53 -2.25 19.08
C PHE A 799 -19.32 -1.33 19.07
N GLN A 800 -18.32 -1.51 19.95
CA GLN A 800 -17.00 -0.94 19.71
C GLN A 800 -16.30 -1.74 18.60
N ALA A 801 -16.19 -3.06 18.75
CA ALA A 801 -15.45 -3.96 17.88
C ALA A 801 -15.88 -4.02 16.40
N PHE A 802 -17.01 -3.43 16.01
CA PHE A 802 -17.52 -3.54 14.64
C PHE A 802 -16.58 -2.99 13.58
N SER A 803 -16.80 -3.40 12.33
CA SER A 803 -15.77 -3.24 11.31
C SER A 803 -16.30 -3.02 9.91
N TYR A 804 -16.18 -1.82 9.32
CA TYR A 804 -16.59 -1.56 7.94
C TYR A 804 -15.43 -1.27 6.98
N ASP A 805 -15.28 -2.01 5.87
CA ASP A 805 -14.07 -2.02 5.05
C ASP A 805 -13.65 -0.91 4.05
N THR A 806 -12.41 -0.41 4.15
CA THR A 806 -11.86 0.69 3.32
C THR A 806 -11.99 0.46 1.80
N LEU A 807 -12.04 -0.80 1.40
CA LEU A 807 -12.28 -1.26 0.05
C LEU A 807 -13.81 -1.28 -0.21
N HIS A 808 -14.62 -1.88 0.66
CA HIS A 808 -16.06 -2.12 0.48
C HIS A 808 -17.01 -0.91 0.49
N ASN A 809 -16.68 0.27 1.05
CA ASN A 809 -17.53 1.47 0.86
C ASN A 809 -16.86 2.80 0.71
N ASP A 810 -15.61 2.76 0.30
CA ASP A 810 -14.97 3.91 -0.32
C ASP A 810 -14.77 3.50 -1.74
N ASN A 811 -13.71 2.75 -2.04
CA ASN A 811 -13.39 2.21 -3.36
C ASN A 811 -14.65 1.61 -4.02
N LEU A 812 -15.39 0.75 -3.31
CA LEU A 812 -16.61 0.08 -3.77
C LEU A 812 -17.91 0.68 -3.18
N GLY A 813 -17.90 1.92 -2.69
CA GLY A 813 -19.08 2.60 -2.13
C GLY A 813 -19.10 4.09 -2.39
N CYS A 814 -18.87 4.92 -1.37
CA CYS A 814 -18.92 6.39 -1.45
C CYS A 814 -18.14 6.90 -2.67
N TRP A 815 -17.02 6.25 -3.01
CA TRP A 815 -16.44 6.36 -4.33
C TRP A 815 -17.18 5.60 -5.43
N GLY A 816 -16.85 4.31 -5.62
CA GLY A 816 -17.12 3.58 -6.86
C GLY A 816 -18.60 3.33 -7.17
N LYS A 817 -19.48 3.46 -6.17
CA LYS A 817 -20.94 3.35 -6.33
C LYS A 817 -21.68 4.69 -6.24
N HIS A 818 -21.09 5.74 -5.66
CA HIS A 818 -21.81 7.00 -5.45
C HIS A 818 -21.23 8.19 -6.20
N LEU A 819 -19.94 8.47 -6.04
CA LEU A 819 -19.31 9.65 -6.61
C LEU A 819 -18.72 9.41 -8.00
N TRP A 820 -18.08 8.25 -8.24
CA TRP A 820 -17.70 7.83 -9.59
C TRP A 820 -18.96 7.72 -10.48
N PRO A 821 -20.05 7.03 -10.12
CA PRO A 821 -21.25 6.98 -10.97
C PRO A 821 -21.97 8.33 -11.16
N LEU A 822 -21.95 9.23 -10.16
CA LEU A 822 -22.57 10.56 -10.27
C LEU A 822 -21.90 11.37 -11.36
N LEU A 823 -20.59 11.58 -11.20
CA LEU A 823 -19.86 12.36 -12.17
C LEU A 823 -19.89 11.59 -13.52
N LYS A 824 -19.87 10.23 -13.55
CA LYS A 824 -19.99 9.35 -14.76
C LYS A 824 -21.28 9.58 -15.55
N THR A 825 -22.28 10.22 -14.96
CA THR A 825 -23.45 10.69 -15.69
C THR A 825 -23.21 12.08 -16.28
N LEU A 826 -22.71 13.02 -15.48
CA LEU A 826 -22.76 14.45 -15.76
C LEU A 826 -22.02 14.87 -17.03
N VAL A 827 -20.76 14.47 -17.23
CA VAL A 827 -20.06 14.92 -18.45
C VAL A 827 -20.25 14.05 -19.66
N ASN A 828 -20.85 12.86 -19.54
CA ASN A 828 -21.45 12.20 -20.70
C ASN A 828 -22.60 13.02 -21.34
N ALA A 829 -22.94 14.19 -20.76
CA ALA A 829 -23.84 15.19 -21.30
C ALA A 829 -23.17 16.55 -21.65
N GLU A 830 -21.85 16.74 -21.51
CA GLU A 830 -21.18 17.89 -22.14
C GLU A 830 -20.92 17.61 -23.63
N SER A 831 -20.34 18.58 -24.35
CA SER A 831 -20.20 18.49 -25.81
C SER A 831 -19.27 17.37 -26.30
N ASN A 832 -19.33 17.08 -27.61
CA ASN A 832 -18.37 16.17 -28.25
C ASN A 832 -16.96 16.79 -28.44
N THR A 833 -16.84 18.09 -28.15
CA THR A 833 -15.62 18.68 -27.61
C THR A 833 -15.44 18.22 -26.16
N THR A 834 -16.36 18.52 -25.23
CA THR A 834 -16.26 18.37 -23.76
C THR A 834 -16.39 17.02 -22.98
N VAL A 835 -16.81 15.82 -23.43
CA VAL A 835 -16.20 14.54 -22.89
C VAL A 835 -14.78 14.29 -23.46
N LYS A 836 -14.26 15.21 -24.27
CA LYS A 836 -12.89 15.29 -24.75
C LYS A 836 -12.31 16.69 -24.62
N ASN A 837 -12.99 17.49 -23.80
CA ASN A 837 -12.49 18.27 -22.69
C ASN A 837 -12.86 17.60 -21.34
N PHE A 838 -13.18 16.29 -21.37
CA PHE A 838 -13.27 15.38 -20.23
C PHE A 838 -12.99 13.88 -20.59
N GLU A 839 -11.92 13.49 -21.33
CA GLU A 839 -11.38 12.09 -21.28
C GLU A 839 -9.92 11.97 -21.63
N THR A 840 -9.53 12.50 -22.80
CA THR A 840 -8.42 11.96 -23.59
C THR A 840 -7.03 11.92 -22.99
N ARG A 841 -6.87 12.14 -21.69
CA ARG A 841 -5.62 12.18 -20.99
C ARG A 841 -5.55 11.58 -19.55
N ILE A 842 -6.31 10.57 -19.05
CA ILE A 842 -5.55 9.57 -18.19
C ILE A 842 -4.52 8.97 -19.15
N GLN A 843 -4.90 8.95 -20.41
CA GLN A 843 -4.02 9.18 -21.53
C GLN A 843 -3.02 10.37 -21.53
N SER A 844 -2.59 11.02 -20.45
CA SER A 844 -1.27 11.64 -20.50
C SER A 844 -0.81 11.81 -19.07
N VAL A 845 -0.07 10.85 -18.50
CA VAL A 845 0.86 10.94 -17.32
C VAL A 845 1.97 9.89 -17.46
N PRO A 846 3.30 10.14 -17.34
CA PRO A 846 4.27 9.13 -17.34
C PRO A 846 4.20 8.48 -15.97
N PRO A 847 4.82 7.31 -15.86
CA PRO A 847 4.46 6.44 -14.82
C PRO A 847 4.82 6.93 -13.44
N TRP A 848 4.60 6.05 -12.49
CA TRP A 848 4.64 6.33 -11.07
C TRP A 848 3.95 5.22 -10.41
N THR A 849 4.63 4.83 -9.36
CA THR A 849 4.75 3.50 -8.86
C THR A 849 3.37 2.92 -8.59
N ASN A 850 3.30 1.59 -8.54
CA ASN A 850 2.22 0.58 -8.39
C ASN A 850 0.86 0.80 -9.08
N LEU A 851 0.61 2.00 -9.59
CA LEU A 851 -0.55 2.51 -10.26
C LEU A 851 -0.91 1.65 -11.46
N THR A 852 -2.21 1.44 -11.66
CA THR A 852 -2.80 0.91 -12.90
C THR A 852 -2.83 2.00 -14.01
N CYS A 853 -3.49 1.79 -15.16
CA CYS A 853 -4.34 2.81 -15.82
C CYS A 853 -5.79 2.43 -15.70
N PHE A 854 -6.63 3.31 -16.22
CA PHE A 854 -7.96 2.95 -16.65
C PHE A 854 -8.07 2.97 -18.18
N SER A 855 -9.25 2.93 -18.78
CA SER A 855 -9.37 2.68 -20.23
C SER A 855 -9.63 3.94 -21.11
N ASN A 856 -10.78 4.56 -21.21
CA ASN A 856 -12.06 4.22 -20.66
C ASN A 856 -11.92 4.02 -19.14
N PRO A 857 -11.42 5.01 -18.34
CA PRO A 857 -11.93 5.10 -16.97
C PRO A 857 -13.46 5.12 -17.04
N LEU A 858 -13.95 5.75 -18.09
CA LEU A 858 -15.30 5.79 -18.63
C LEU A 858 -15.96 4.46 -18.82
N GLN A 859 -15.50 3.67 -19.78
CA GLN A 859 -16.09 2.35 -20.00
C GLN A 859 -15.47 1.30 -19.04
N MET A 860 -14.80 1.73 -17.96
CA MET A 860 -14.51 0.86 -16.83
C MET A 860 -15.77 0.74 -15.98
N ASP A 861 -16.54 -0.29 -16.29
CA ASP A 861 -17.61 -0.78 -15.43
C ASP A 861 -17.15 -2.00 -14.63
N PHE A 862 -17.57 -2.08 -13.36
CA PHE A 862 -17.24 -3.14 -12.40
C PHE A 862 -15.74 -3.45 -12.25
N SER A 863 -14.99 -2.48 -11.72
CA SER A 863 -13.58 -2.66 -11.37
C SER A 863 -13.37 -3.21 -9.96
N ASP A 864 -12.22 -3.85 -9.74
CA ASP A 864 -11.80 -4.25 -8.41
C ASP A 864 -11.50 -3.04 -7.49
N GLY A 865 -11.39 -3.32 -6.20
CA GLY A 865 -11.16 -2.28 -5.22
C GLY A 865 -9.87 -1.50 -5.42
N GLN A 866 -8.77 -2.10 -5.92
CA GLN A 866 -7.52 -1.36 -6.15
C GLN A 866 -7.65 -0.45 -7.38
N LYS A 867 -8.36 -0.90 -8.43
CA LYS A 867 -8.70 -0.06 -9.58
C LYS A 867 -9.54 1.15 -9.20
N TYR A 868 -10.63 0.95 -8.47
CA TYR A 868 -11.38 2.08 -7.94
C TYR A 868 -10.56 2.94 -6.98
N HIS A 869 -9.60 2.35 -6.26
CA HIS A 869 -8.65 3.09 -5.44
C HIS A 869 -7.84 4.02 -6.32
N ASP A 870 -7.09 3.44 -7.24
CA ASP A 870 -6.28 4.12 -8.21
C ASP A 870 -7.05 5.13 -9.03
N LEU A 871 -8.36 4.94 -9.24
CA LEU A 871 -9.23 5.83 -10.00
C LEU A 871 -9.90 6.91 -9.18
N LEU A 872 -10.27 6.67 -7.92
CA LEU A 872 -10.68 7.70 -6.93
C LEU A 872 -9.63 8.77 -6.93
N LYS A 873 -8.44 8.28 -6.77
CA LYS A 873 -7.17 8.94 -6.72
C LYS A 873 -6.87 9.55 -8.06
N VAL A 874 -6.92 8.72 -9.11
CA VAL A 874 -6.87 9.18 -10.48
C VAL A 874 -8.13 9.88 -10.94
N VAL A 875 -8.61 10.90 -10.20
CA VAL A 875 -9.86 11.57 -10.56
C VAL A 875 -9.92 13.07 -10.87
N LEU A 876 -9.43 14.07 -10.15
CA LEU A 876 -9.75 15.42 -10.69
C LEU A 876 -9.04 15.74 -12.04
N HIS A 877 -7.76 15.33 -12.26
CA HIS A 877 -6.64 15.84 -13.14
C HIS A 877 -6.93 16.39 -14.50
N GLY A 878 -8.11 16.30 -15.05
CA GLY A 878 -8.39 16.95 -16.30
C GLY A 878 -9.39 18.06 -16.26
N MET A 879 -9.93 18.40 -15.09
CA MET A 879 -11.03 19.35 -15.14
C MET A 879 -10.65 20.74 -15.64
N LEU A 880 -9.40 21.09 -15.97
CA LEU A 880 -9.02 22.50 -16.25
C LEU A 880 -9.84 23.09 -17.42
N ASN A 881 -10.42 22.22 -18.26
CA ASN A 881 -11.31 22.60 -19.34
C ASN A 881 -12.79 22.79 -18.96
N LEU A 882 -13.20 22.35 -17.77
CA LEU A 882 -14.60 22.23 -17.45
C LEU A 882 -15.21 23.59 -17.14
N PRO A 883 -16.51 23.74 -17.42
CA PRO A 883 -17.22 24.89 -16.90
C PRO A 883 -17.17 24.87 -15.36
N SER A 884 -17.14 26.05 -14.74
CA SER A 884 -17.33 26.21 -13.29
C SER A 884 -18.72 25.73 -12.79
N SER A 885 -19.57 25.24 -13.69
CA SER A 885 -20.70 24.37 -13.36
C SER A 885 -20.30 23.16 -12.51
N PHE A 886 -19.03 22.73 -12.52
CA PHE A 886 -18.56 21.65 -11.67
C PHE A 886 -18.22 22.08 -10.23
N GLU A 887 -17.80 23.34 -9.95
CA GLU A 887 -17.03 23.82 -8.75
C GLU A 887 -17.37 23.26 -7.34
N PRO A 888 -18.59 22.78 -7.04
CA PRO A 888 -18.85 22.06 -5.79
C PRO A 888 -18.74 20.53 -5.86
N LEU A 889 -19.05 19.88 -7.00
CA LEU A 889 -19.11 18.40 -7.14
C LEU A 889 -17.86 17.70 -6.65
N ALA A 890 -16.79 18.45 -6.61
CA ALA A 890 -15.51 17.93 -6.88
C ALA A 890 -14.50 18.68 -5.96
N LEU A 891 -14.77 19.90 -5.50
CA LEU A 891 -14.61 20.24 -4.08
C LEU A 891 -15.39 19.28 -3.16
N LEU A 892 -16.35 18.48 -3.64
CA LEU A 892 -16.85 17.30 -2.93
C LEU A 892 -16.06 16.03 -3.23
N ILE A 893 -15.78 15.69 -4.47
CA ILE A 893 -15.07 14.44 -4.79
C ILE A 893 -13.65 14.48 -4.28
N ARG A 894 -12.96 15.63 -4.31
CA ARG A 894 -11.82 15.93 -3.41
C ARG A 894 -12.12 15.24 -2.14
N THR A 895 -13.24 15.68 -1.61
CA THR A 895 -13.48 15.56 -0.23
C THR A 895 -13.87 14.21 0.28
N GLN A 896 -14.17 13.28 -0.61
CA GLN A 896 -14.32 11.86 -0.29
C GLN A 896 -12.98 11.22 0.07
N ALA A 897 -11.87 11.85 -0.27
CA ALA A 897 -10.67 11.10 -0.49
C ALA A 897 -9.45 11.54 0.31
N GLU A 898 -9.45 12.55 1.17
CA GLU A 898 -8.59 12.60 2.37
C GLU A 898 -9.12 11.52 3.24
N LEU A 899 -10.43 11.44 3.31
CA LEU A 899 -11.05 10.28 3.84
C LEU A 899 -10.53 9.00 3.16
N ARG A 900 -9.97 9.06 1.94
CA ARG A 900 -9.06 8.06 1.34
C ARG A 900 -7.57 8.43 1.14
N LEU A 901 -6.97 9.37 1.86
CA LEU A 901 -5.54 9.50 2.10
C LEU A 901 -5.22 9.75 3.58
N ILE A 902 -6.17 9.69 4.49
CA ILE A 902 -5.94 9.77 5.91
C ILE A 902 -5.75 8.43 6.57
N ALA A 903 -6.18 7.21 6.18
CA ALA A 903 -6.60 6.43 5.00
C ALA A 903 -5.89 5.11 4.45
N SER A 904 -4.54 4.94 4.51
CA SER A 904 -3.39 4.04 4.14
C SER A 904 -1.85 4.50 4.39
N LEU A 905 -1.34 5.77 4.39
CA LEU A 905 -0.16 6.51 5.04
C LEU A 905 0.13 6.23 6.49
N GLU A 906 -0.30 5.09 6.96
CA GLU A 906 -0.09 4.61 8.28
C GLU A 906 0.70 5.52 9.49
N VAL A 907 0.62 6.81 9.99
CA VAL A 907 0.57 7.00 11.56
C VAL A 907 -0.37 7.99 12.19
N GLN A 908 -0.87 7.57 13.36
CA GLN A 908 -1.51 8.37 14.38
C GLN A 908 -0.53 9.14 15.27
N THR A 909 -0.84 10.41 15.49
CA THR A 909 -0.48 11.25 16.59
C THR A 909 -1.68 12.08 17.05
N LYS A 910 -1.52 12.87 18.10
CA LYS A 910 -2.51 13.86 18.52
C LYS A 910 -2.62 15.07 17.59
N GLU A 911 -1.86 15.04 16.51
CA GLU A 911 -1.90 15.97 15.40
C GLU A 911 -2.24 15.23 14.08
N THR A 912 -2.71 13.96 14.15
CA THR A 912 -3.22 13.20 12.99
C THR A 912 -4.73 12.87 12.95
N ILE A 913 -5.34 12.92 14.12
CA ILE A 913 -6.58 12.26 14.51
C ILE A 913 -7.83 13.16 14.33
N ALA A 914 -7.71 14.37 13.82
CA ALA A 914 -8.76 15.38 14.01
C ALA A 914 -8.73 16.58 13.07
N LEU A 915 -7.67 16.81 12.27
CA LEU A 915 -7.85 17.37 10.92
C LEU A 915 -8.91 16.48 10.16
N GLY A 916 -9.21 15.30 10.75
CA GLY A 916 -10.11 14.18 10.50
C GLY A 916 -11.56 14.52 10.60
N ARG A 917 -11.95 14.61 11.86
CA ARG A 917 -13.13 15.32 12.35
C ARG A 917 -13.33 16.65 11.59
N ASN A 918 -12.26 17.37 11.26
CA ASN A 918 -12.31 18.52 10.36
C ASN A 918 -12.80 18.19 8.95
N THR A 919 -12.14 17.25 8.27
CA THR A 919 -12.63 16.78 6.97
C THR A 919 -13.99 16.07 7.08
N ILE A 920 -14.46 15.63 8.26
CA ILE A 920 -15.83 15.13 8.49
C ILE A 920 -16.79 16.28 8.28
N LYS A 921 -16.70 17.28 9.17
CA LYS A 921 -17.50 18.52 9.17
C LYS A 921 -17.55 19.17 7.80
N GLN A 922 -16.39 19.25 7.18
CA GLN A 922 -16.35 19.83 5.87
C GLN A 922 -16.85 18.89 4.77
N PHE A 923 -16.49 17.59 4.72
CA PHE A 923 -16.92 16.67 3.65
C PHE A 923 -18.41 16.80 3.47
N HIS A 924 -19.09 16.72 4.61
CA HIS A 924 -20.48 17.06 4.81
C HIS A 924 -20.88 18.41 4.18
N LYS A 925 -20.28 19.55 4.60
CA LYS A 925 -20.57 20.90 4.07
C LYS A 925 -20.71 20.99 2.54
N VAL A 926 -19.79 20.38 1.77
CA VAL A 926 -19.89 20.45 0.28
C VAL A 926 -20.68 19.27 -0.30
N SER A 927 -20.86 18.17 0.45
CA SER A 927 -21.81 17.12 0.05
C SER A 927 -23.23 17.68 -0.05
N GLN A 928 -23.60 18.59 0.87
CA GLN A 928 -24.84 19.36 0.82
C GLN A 928 -24.93 20.21 -0.46
N VAL A 929 -23.87 20.95 -0.82
CA VAL A 929 -23.86 21.77 -2.05
C VAL A 929 -24.02 20.90 -3.30
N CYS A 930 -23.47 19.68 -3.32
CA CYS A 930 -23.65 18.75 -4.43
C CYS A 930 -25.03 18.08 -4.44
N THR A 931 -25.64 17.84 -3.28
CA THR A 931 -27.05 17.45 -3.19
C THR A 931 -27.93 18.53 -3.79
N GLN A 932 -27.67 19.80 -3.48
CA GLN A 932 -28.40 20.94 -4.04
C GLN A 932 -28.17 21.13 -5.56
N LYS A 933 -26.93 21.00 -6.03
CA LYS A 933 -26.55 21.31 -7.43
C LYS A 933 -26.74 20.14 -8.41
N TYR A 934 -26.64 18.89 -7.96
CA TYR A 934 -26.74 17.69 -8.82
C TYR A 934 -27.75 16.65 -8.34
N GLY A 935 -28.60 16.97 -7.34
CA GLY A 935 -29.60 16.06 -6.81
C GLY A 935 -29.04 14.82 -6.10
N LYS A 936 -27.74 14.78 -5.77
CA LYS A 936 -27.11 13.57 -5.25
C LYS A 936 -27.59 13.25 -3.83
N ASN A 937 -28.23 12.11 -3.66
CA ASN A 937 -28.60 11.59 -2.36
C ASN A 937 -27.40 10.93 -1.65
N PHE A 938 -27.12 11.39 -0.43
CA PHE A 938 -26.12 10.84 0.50
C PHE A 938 -26.72 10.11 1.71
N LYS A 939 -28.05 10.01 1.84
CA LYS A 939 -28.73 9.21 2.88
C LYS A 939 -28.54 7.71 2.62
N PHE A 940 -27.41 7.17 3.06
CA PHE A 940 -27.13 5.74 3.04
C PHE A 940 -26.20 5.39 4.22
N PRO A 941 -26.28 4.20 4.86
CA PRO A 941 -25.46 3.91 6.04
C PRO A 941 -23.98 4.07 5.73
N LYS A 942 -23.55 3.53 4.58
CA LYS A 942 -22.22 3.66 4.00
C LYS A 942 -21.72 5.15 3.85
N MET A 943 -22.57 6.16 4.04
CA MET A 943 -22.27 7.59 4.22
C MET A 943 -22.31 7.99 5.70
N HIS A 944 -23.40 7.84 6.45
CA HIS A 944 -23.42 8.21 7.90
C HIS A 944 -22.17 7.72 8.59
N LEU A 945 -21.89 6.46 8.32
CA LEU A 945 -20.89 5.70 8.99
C LEU A 945 -19.54 6.47 8.91
N LEU A 946 -19.30 7.43 8.00
CA LEU A 946 -18.27 8.52 8.05
C LEU A 946 -18.16 9.35 9.39
N CYS A 947 -18.83 9.00 10.51
CA CYS A 947 -18.98 9.82 11.73
C CYS A 947 -18.46 9.28 13.08
N HIS A 948 -18.43 7.96 13.39
CA HIS A 948 -17.85 7.47 14.69
C HIS A 948 -16.32 7.46 14.65
N LEU A 949 -15.88 8.58 14.12
CA LEU A 949 -14.79 8.81 13.21
C LEU A 949 -13.51 8.42 13.87
N PHE A 950 -12.88 9.45 14.41
CA PHE A 950 -11.59 9.38 15.04
C PHE A 950 -11.66 8.86 16.50
N ASP A 951 -12.48 7.84 16.68
CA ASP A 951 -13.00 7.36 17.96
C ASP A 951 -12.72 5.86 18.04
N ASP A 952 -13.23 5.10 17.06
CA ASP A 952 -12.71 3.79 16.70
C ASP A 952 -11.17 3.83 16.57
N ILE A 953 -10.68 4.91 15.96
CA ILE A 953 -9.29 5.30 15.84
C ILE A 953 -8.62 5.19 17.20
N TRP A 954 -9.10 6.00 18.12
CA TRP A 954 -8.41 6.28 19.36
C TRP A 954 -8.26 4.99 20.17
N ASN A 955 -9.35 4.25 20.14
CA ASN A 955 -9.56 3.03 20.86
C ASN A 955 -8.63 1.91 20.42
N LYS A 956 -8.43 1.61 19.12
CA LYS A 956 -8.06 0.22 18.78
C LYS A 956 -6.79 -0.06 17.98
N GLY A 957 -6.24 0.85 17.16
CA GLY A 957 -5.17 0.50 16.18
C GLY A 957 -5.73 0.51 14.76
N VAL A 958 -4.95 0.32 13.69
CA VAL A 958 -5.10 1.14 12.44
C VAL A 958 -5.67 0.63 11.06
N THR A 959 -5.12 0.67 9.80
CA THR A 959 -5.49 -0.30 8.68
C THR A 959 -4.51 -1.32 7.97
N ALA A 960 -3.26 -1.53 8.41
CA ALA A 960 -2.56 -2.84 8.63
C ALA A 960 -3.37 -4.09 9.24
N ASN A 961 -3.14 -4.73 10.40
CA ASN A 961 -3.95 -5.73 11.24
C ASN A 961 -5.39 -6.36 10.91
N TYR A 962 -6.56 -5.63 10.90
CA TYR A 962 -8.06 -5.96 10.99
C TYR A 962 -8.86 -6.64 9.72
N SER A 963 -8.74 -6.18 8.42
CA SER A 963 -9.69 -6.00 7.23
C SER A 963 -10.47 -7.20 6.71
N THR A 964 -11.26 -7.00 5.67
CA THR A 964 -11.63 -8.07 4.75
C THR A 964 -10.43 -8.48 3.87
N LYS A 965 -9.62 -7.54 3.32
CA LYS A 965 -8.53 -7.77 2.31
C LYS A 965 -7.74 -9.12 2.42
N PRO A 966 -6.74 -9.36 3.31
CA PRO A 966 -6.10 -10.69 3.39
C PRO A 966 -6.96 -11.93 3.73
N SER A 967 -8.20 -11.82 4.24
CA SER A 967 -9.06 -13.01 4.45
C SER A 967 -10.00 -13.25 3.28
N GLU A 968 -10.36 -12.22 2.51
CA GLU A 968 -10.86 -12.41 1.15
C GLU A 968 -9.86 -13.21 0.31
N SER A 969 -8.55 -13.11 0.62
CA SER A 969 -7.53 -13.95 -0.02
C SER A 969 -7.69 -15.43 0.29
N MET A 970 -8.11 -15.76 1.52
CA MET A 970 -8.38 -17.14 1.93
C MET A 970 -9.60 -17.71 1.18
N HIS A 971 -10.50 -16.87 0.65
CA HIS A 971 -11.54 -17.31 -0.29
C HIS A 971 -10.94 -17.92 -1.58
N ARG A 972 -9.72 -17.54 -1.98
CA ARG A 972 -9.01 -18.15 -3.12
C ARG A 972 -8.40 -19.51 -2.77
N LEU A 973 -8.03 -19.74 -1.51
CA LEU A 973 -7.64 -21.05 -0.99
C LEU A 973 -8.85 -21.98 -0.82
N LEU A 974 -9.95 -21.49 -0.24
CA LEU A 974 -11.21 -22.24 -0.13
C LEU A 974 -11.79 -22.63 -1.51
N ARG A 975 -11.57 -21.80 -2.54
CA ARG A 975 -11.85 -22.16 -3.95
C ARG A 975 -10.99 -23.33 -4.44
N LYS A 976 -9.68 -23.35 -4.15
CA LYS A 976 -8.80 -24.50 -4.46
C LYS A 976 -9.31 -25.77 -3.74
N ASP A 977 -9.57 -25.67 -2.45
CA ASP A 977 -9.98 -26.82 -1.62
C ASP A 977 -11.32 -27.40 -2.08
N TYR A 978 -12.29 -26.54 -2.45
CA TYR A 978 -13.53 -26.97 -3.11
C TYR A 978 -13.27 -27.63 -4.47
N MET A 979 -12.41 -27.08 -5.31
CA MET A 979 -12.10 -27.68 -6.62
C MET A 979 -11.38 -29.03 -6.50
N ALA A 980 -10.61 -29.25 -5.43
CA ALA A 980 -9.94 -30.50 -5.09
C ALA A 980 -10.80 -31.49 -4.26
N SER A 981 -12.05 -31.14 -3.96
CA SER A 981 -13.01 -32.00 -3.24
C SER A 981 -13.79 -32.94 -4.19
N SER A 982 -14.49 -33.90 -3.60
CA SER A 982 -15.48 -34.78 -4.26
C SER A 982 -16.68 -34.02 -4.85
N LYS A 983 -16.94 -32.79 -4.36
CA LYS A 983 -18.15 -31.98 -4.61
C LYS A 983 -19.48 -32.63 -4.20
N ASN A 984 -19.46 -33.75 -3.46
CA ASN A 984 -20.66 -34.34 -2.85
C ASN A 984 -21.29 -33.34 -1.87
N SER A 985 -22.58 -33.06 -2.03
CA SER A 985 -23.29 -32.02 -1.27
C SER A 985 -23.18 -32.16 0.24
N HIS A 986 -23.08 -33.40 0.74
CA HIS A 986 -23.09 -33.74 2.17
C HIS A 986 -21.69 -33.70 2.81
N SER A 987 -20.63 -34.07 2.09
CA SER A 987 -19.26 -34.15 2.64
C SER A 987 -18.36 -32.98 2.27
N VAL A 988 -18.67 -32.22 1.21
CA VAL A 988 -17.74 -31.21 0.68
C VAL A 988 -17.36 -30.11 1.67
N ASN A 989 -18.25 -29.70 2.58
CA ASN A 989 -17.90 -28.69 3.58
C ASN A 989 -16.82 -29.23 4.55
N PHE A 990 -16.96 -30.49 4.97
CA PHE A 990 -15.98 -31.21 5.79
C PHE A 990 -14.68 -31.49 5.03
N GLU A 991 -14.75 -31.84 3.74
CA GLU A 991 -13.56 -32.00 2.89
C GLU A 991 -12.78 -30.69 2.68
N ILE A 992 -13.47 -29.55 2.58
CA ILE A 992 -12.82 -28.22 2.57
C ILE A 992 -12.15 -27.96 3.91
N ALA A 993 -12.86 -28.16 5.03
CA ALA A 993 -12.31 -27.99 6.38
C ALA A 993 -11.06 -28.86 6.61
N GLN A 994 -11.09 -30.14 6.22
CA GLN A 994 -9.92 -31.03 6.28
C GLN A 994 -8.74 -30.52 5.44
N LYS A 995 -8.96 -30.04 4.22
CA LYS A 995 -7.88 -29.53 3.34
C LYS A 995 -7.30 -28.22 3.84
N THR A 996 -8.14 -27.33 4.37
CA THR A 996 -7.72 -26.09 5.02
C THR A 996 -6.91 -26.37 6.29
N HIS A 997 -7.33 -27.34 7.12
CA HIS A 997 -6.59 -27.80 8.30
C HIS A 997 -5.23 -28.42 7.93
N LEU A 998 -5.20 -29.35 6.97
CA LEU A 998 -3.96 -29.96 6.50
C LEU A 998 -2.95 -28.93 5.96
N ARG A 999 -3.43 -27.84 5.32
CA ARG A 999 -2.54 -26.75 4.89
C ARG A 999 -1.95 -25.98 6.06
N ALA A 1000 -2.73 -25.66 7.09
CA ALA A 1000 -2.22 -25.00 8.30
C ALA A 1000 -1.18 -25.88 9.03
N VAL A 1001 -1.46 -27.18 9.13
CA VAL A 1001 -0.53 -28.19 9.65
C VAL A 1001 0.76 -28.29 8.82
N TYR A 1002 0.70 -28.16 7.50
CA TYR A 1002 1.90 -28.18 6.65
C TYR A 1002 2.68 -26.87 6.71
N GLU A 1003 2.03 -25.71 6.85
CA GLU A 1003 2.72 -24.44 7.17
C GLU A 1003 3.35 -24.48 8.59
N TYR A 1004 2.82 -25.28 9.53
CA TYR A 1004 3.44 -25.57 10.83
C TYR A 1004 4.69 -26.45 10.72
N ILE A 1005 4.56 -27.66 10.14
CA ILE A 1005 5.71 -28.59 9.94
C ILE A 1005 6.85 -27.89 9.19
N GLN A 1006 6.50 -27.02 8.25
CA GLN A 1006 7.49 -26.30 7.46
C GLN A 1006 8.27 -25.22 8.24
N ALA A 1007 7.65 -24.58 9.23
CA ALA A 1007 8.35 -23.69 10.15
C ALA A 1007 9.36 -24.48 11.00
N GLU A 1008 8.96 -25.64 11.54
CA GLU A 1008 9.83 -26.53 12.33
C GLU A 1008 11.05 -27.02 11.52
N ILE A 1009 10.83 -27.44 10.27
CA ILE A 1009 11.89 -27.79 9.31
C ILE A 1009 12.89 -26.64 9.11
N LYS A 1010 12.40 -25.40 9.04
CA LYS A 1010 13.24 -24.24 8.72
C LYS A 1010 14.03 -23.74 9.94
N SER A 1011 13.40 -23.74 11.12
CA SER A 1011 14.04 -23.57 12.43
C SER A 1011 15.22 -24.55 12.61
N TYR A 1012 14.98 -25.83 12.36
CA TYR A 1012 16.02 -26.88 12.40
C TYR A 1012 17.16 -26.65 11.39
N ASN A 1013 16.83 -26.22 10.16
CA ASN A 1013 17.85 -25.93 9.15
C ASN A 1013 18.72 -24.72 9.53
N ASN A 1014 18.14 -23.66 10.11
CA ASN A 1014 18.89 -22.51 10.61
C ASN A 1014 19.84 -22.91 11.73
N TYR A 1015 19.36 -23.67 12.73
CA TYR A 1015 20.18 -24.22 13.81
C TYR A 1015 21.39 -25.01 13.27
N ARG A 1016 21.18 -25.85 12.26
CA ARG A 1016 22.27 -26.61 11.61
C ARG A 1016 23.26 -25.75 10.83
N ILE A 1017 22.81 -24.64 10.21
CA ILE A 1017 23.71 -23.70 9.51
C ILE A 1017 24.61 -22.97 10.52
N SER A 1018 24.02 -22.46 11.61
CA SER A 1018 24.77 -21.79 12.69
C SER A 1018 25.84 -22.70 13.31
N ALA A 1019 25.54 -23.99 13.50
CA ALA A 1019 26.50 -24.98 14.01
C ALA A 1019 27.68 -25.27 13.06
N VAL A 1020 27.55 -25.00 11.75
CA VAL A 1020 28.59 -25.25 10.74
C VAL A 1020 29.42 -23.99 10.42
N ALA A 1021 28.82 -22.80 10.59
CA ALA A 1021 29.44 -21.51 10.25
C ALA A 1021 30.74 -21.19 11.03
N VAL A 1022 30.99 -21.85 12.17
CA VAL A 1022 32.20 -21.70 13.00
C VAL A 1022 33.48 -22.16 12.27
N GLY A 1023 33.38 -22.90 11.16
CA GLY A 1023 34.50 -23.64 10.55
C GLY A 1023 35.27 -23.00 9.39
N ASN A 1024 34.78 -21.95 8.71
CA ASN A 1024 35.49 -21.38 7.54
C ASN A 1024 35.11 -19.93 7.22
N ASN A 1025 36.13 -19.07 7.10
CA ASN A 1025 36.03 -17.68 6.65
C ASN A 1025 36.88 -17.50 5.38
N ASP A 1026 36.27 -17.21 4.22
CA ASP A 1026 36.89 -16.29 3.24
C ASP A 1026 35.95 -15.82 2.09
N ARG A 1027 36.13 -14.56 1.68
CA ARG A 1027 35.86 -13.93 0.36
C ARG A 1027 34.53 -14.16 -0.39
N ILE A 1028 33.74 -13.08 -0.49
CA ILE A 1028 33.12 -12.63 -1.77
C ILE A 1028 33.42 -11.13 -1.94
N SER A 1029 33.73 -10.69 -3.16
CA SER A 1029 34.27 -9.35 -3.44
C SER A 1029 33.24 -8.22 -3.54
N GLU A 1030 33.62 -7.03 -3.07
CA GLU A 1030 32.83 -5.79 -3.15
C GLU A 1030 32.90 -5.10 -4.52
N THR A 1031 31.84 -4.35 -4.87
CA THR A 1031 31.84 -3.36 -5.96
C THR A 1031 31.68 -1.97 -5.34
N LYS A 1032 32.40 -0.94 -5.81
CA LYS A 1032 32.60 0.30 -5.04
C LYS A 1032 31.38 1.20 -4.87
N VAL A 1033 30.97 1.38 -3.62
CA VAL A 1033 30.06 2.42 -3.15
C VAL A 1033 30.81 3.73 -2.83
N ILE A 1034 31.26 4.48 -3.85
CA ILE A 1034 32.20 5.66 -3.74
C ILE A 1034 31.65 6.88 -2.98
N ASN A 1035 31.07 6.74 -1.80
CA ASN A 1035 30.13 7.74 -1.27
C ASN A 1035 28.81 7.66 -2.07
N HIS A 1036 28.26 6.46 -2.12
CA HIS A 1036 26.83 6.20 -2.03
C HIS A 1036 25.95 6.11 -3.34
N VAL A 1037 26.03 6.97 -4.38
CA VAL A 1037 25.36 6.79 -5.72
C VAL A 1037 26.35 6.30 -6.81
N THR A 1038 26.33 5.14 -7.54
CA THR A 1038 27.55 4.29 -7.97
C THR A 1038 28.28 3.92 -9.43
N LEU A 1039 28.11 4.16 -10.82
CA LEU A 1039 27.14 4.36 -12.05
C LEU A 1039 26.56 3.09 -12.83
N ARG A 1040 25.28 3.06 -13.31
CA ARG A 1040 24.55 1.90 -13.99
C ARG A 1040 23.63 2.19 -15.23
N SER A 1041 23.01 1.10 -15.77
CA SER A 1041 22.79 0.67 -17.16
C SER A 1041 23.88 1.25 -18.06
N ARG A 1042 24.97 0.51 -18.15
CA ARG A 1042 26.14 0.90 -18.93
C ARG A 1042 25.77 0.93 -20.40
N TYR A 1043 26.05 2.05 -21.05
CA TYR A 1043 25.76 2.24 -22.47
C TYR A 1043 27.01 2.78 -23.16
N LYS A 1044 27.55 2.03 -24.12
CA LYS A 1044 28.86 2.24 -24.79
C LYS A 1044 30.06 2.33 -23.81
N VAL A 1045 31.04 1.40 -23.87
CA VAL A 1045 32.26 1.47 -23.02
C VAL A 1045 32.98 2.83 -23.15
N PHE A 1046 33.52 3.36 -22.04
CA PHE A 1046 34.34 4.60 -21.91
C PHE A 1046 34.99 5.11 -23.20
N ARG A 1047 34.77 6.38 -23.54
CA ARG A 1047 35.24 7.06 -24.77
C ARG A 1047 35.79 8.45 -24.46
N PRO A 1048 36.69 9.03 -25.30
CA PRO A 1048 37.09 10.44 -25.19
C PRO A 1048 35.89 11.40 -25.26
N LEU A 1049 35.94 12.53 -24.56
CA LEU A 1049 34.85 13.52 -24.53
C LEU A 1049 34.50 14.07 -25.92
N ALA A 1050 35.48 14.37 -26.79
CA ALA A 1050 35.29 14.70 -28.21
C ALA A 1050 34.59 13.63 -29.11
N VAL A 1051 34.07 12.54 -28.53
CA VAL A 1051 33.08 11.67 -29.16
C VAL A 1051 31.65 12.10 -28.81
N PHE A 1052 31.41 12.53 -27.57
CA PHE A 1052 30.11 13.01 -27.07
C PHE A 1052 29.71 14.36 -27.69
N ASP A 1053 30.69 15.23 -28.00
CA ASP A 1053 30.45 16.48 -28.76
C ASP A 1053 29.80 16.24 -30.14
N ARG A 1054 29.93 15.04 -30.71
CA ARG A 1054 29.28 14.66 -31.99
C ARG A 1054 27.85 14.19 -31.78
N ASP A 1055 27.54 13.71 -30.58
CA ASP A 1055 26.20 13.34 -30.14
C ASP A 1055 25.46 14.59 -29.57
N ASN A 1056 26.07 15.80 -29.56
CA ASN A 1056 25.49 17.05 -29.01
C ASN A 1056 24.20 17.55 -29.70
N GLN A 1057 23.80 16.95 -30.82
CA GLN A 1057 22.46 17.15 -31.41
C GLN A 1057 21.32 16.73 -30.48
N TYR A 1058 21.60 15.89 -29.48
CA TYR A 1058 20.65 15.45 -28.47
C TYR A 1058 20.73 16.22 -27.16
N TRP A 1059 21.77 17.08 -26.98
CA TRP A 1059 22.03 17.79 -25.73
C TRP A 1059 21.86 19.32 -25.83
N ASN A 1060 21.85 19.83 -27.08
CA ASN A 1060 21.71 21.24 -27.49
C ASN A 1060 22.45 22.27 -26.62
N VAL A 1061 23.57 21.87 -26.01
CA VAL A 1061 24.36 22.71 -25.10
C VAL A 1061 25.06 23.80 -25.90
N SER A 1062 25.08 25.01 -25.36
CA SER A 1062 25.82 26.14 -25.96
C SER A 1062 27.34 25.92 -25.90
N GLY A 1063 27.90 25.24 -26.90
CA GLY A 1063 29.34 25.06 -27.08
C GLY A 1063 29.76 23.59 -27.22
N SER A 1064 30.82 23.21 -26.52
CA SER A 1064 31.34 21.84 -26.43
C SER A 1064 31.10 21.31 -25.01
N LEU A 1065 30.60 20.08 -24.93
CA LEU A 1065 30.49 19.34 -23.69
C LEU A 1065 31.88 19.05 -23.11
N GLU A 1066 32.90 18.82 -23.95
CA GLU A 1066 34.28 18.69 -23.44
C GLU A 1066 34.75 19.97 -22.73
N THR A 1067 34.39 21.16 -23.21
CA THR A 1067 34.66 22.43 -22.51
C THR A 1067 33.90 22.49 -21.19
N ALA A 1068 32.57 22.32 -21.19
CA ALA A 1068 31.75 22.42 -19.99
C ALA A 1068 32.17 21.39 -18.90
N VAL A 1069 32.54 20.17 -19.30
CA VAL A 1069 33.06 19.14 -18.39
C VAL A 1069 34.41 19.50 -17.80
N ARG A 1070 35.29 20.17 -18.56
CA ARG A 1070 36.57 20.67 -18.04
C ARG A 1070 36.35 21.81 -17.06
N GLU A 1071 35.53 22.79 -17.40
CA GLU A 1071 35.14 23.92 -16.53
C GLU A 1071 34.52 23.42 -15.22
N CYS A 1072 33.57 22.49 -15.27
CA CYS A 1072 32.96 21.89 -14.09
C CYS A 1072 33.95 21.11 -13.20
N LEU A 1073 34.95 20.44 -13.81
CA LEU A 1073 36.02 19.76 -13.05
C LEU A 1073 37.02 20.77 -12.44
N ASP A 1074 37.21 21.93 -13.06
CA ASP A 1074 38.03 23.03 -12.52
C ASP A 1074 37.31 23.79 -11.40
N ASP A 1075 36.00 23.99 -11.50
CA ASP A 1075 35.15 24.48 -10.40
C ASP A 1075 35.13 23.52 -9.20
N PHE A 1076 35.31 22.22 -9.44
CA PHE A 1076 35.53 21.23 -8.38
C PHE A 1076 36.99 21.17 -7.87
N GLY A 1077 37.88 21.98 -8.44
CA GLY A 1077 39.26 22.17 -7.98
C GLY A 1077 40.31 21.21 -8.56
N TYR A 1078 40.02 20.47 -9.63
CA TYR A 1078 40.94 19.45 -10.16
C TYR A 1078 42.06 19.97 -11.08
N ASN A 1079 42.02 21.25 -11.49
CA ASN A 1079 43.10 21.94 -12.24
C ASN A 1079 43.52 21.19 -13.52
N ILE A 1080 42.56 20.98 -14.40
CA ILE A 1080 42.65 20.16 -15.62
C ILE A 1080 43.48 20.86 -16.70
N LEU A 1081 44.66 20.31 -17.00
CA LEU A 1081 45.44 20.77 -18.14
C LEU A 1081 44.72 20.51 -19.48
N PRO A 1082 44.86 21.40 -20.48
CA PRO A 1082 44.28 21.18 -21.83
C PRO A 1082 44.75 19.88 -22.51
N THR A 1083 45.90 19.33 -22.10
CA THR A 1083 46.47 18.07 -22.58
C THR A 1083 45.98 16.83 -21.83
N THR A 1084 45.22 16.96 -20.74
CA THR A 1084 44.71 15.82 -19.96
C THR A 1084 43.71 15.02 -20.79
N SER A 1085 43.93 13.70 -20.88
CA SER A 1085 43.09 12.77 -21.64
C SER A 1085 41.95 12.24 -20.78
N ILE A 1086 40.78 12.87 -20.90
CA ILE A 1086 39.57 12.50 -20.15
C ILE A 1086 38.67 11.61 -21.01
N GLN A 1087 38.19 10.52 -20.41
CA GLN A 1087 37.15 9.69 -20.97
C GLN A 1087 35.85 9.81 -20.17
N ALA A 1088 34.74 9.83 -20.89
CA ALA A 1088 33.40 9.71 -20.33
C ALA A 1088 32.79 8.32 -20.63
N GLN A 1089 32.07 7.77 -19.67
CA GLN A 1089 31.18 6.61 -19.85
C GLN A 1089 29.74 7.11 -19.76
N GLU A 1090 28.94 6.83 -20.79
CA GLU A 1090 27.52 7.20 -20.85
C GLU A 1090 26.69 6.23 -20.01
N TYR A 1091 25.70 6.72 -19.28
CA TYR A 1091 24.96 5.88 -18.34
C TYR A 1091 23.49 6.20 -18.22
N ARG A 1092 22.77 5.11 -17.92
CA ARG A 1092 21.35 4.98 -18.21
C ARG A 1092 20.58 4.23 -17.08
N SER A 1093 20.90 4.43 -15.77
CA SER A 1093 20.08 4.07 -14.55
C SER A 1093 20.72 4.34 -13.18
N ILE A 1094 20.20 5.24 -12.32
CA ILE A 1094 20.88 5.84 -11.13
C ILE A 1094 20.67 5.23 -9.70
N LYS A 1095 19.62 4.45 -9.46
CA LYS A 1095 18.75 4.26 -8.26
C LYS A 1095 18.99 4.98 -6.90
N ILE A 1096 18.18 5.98 -6.56
CA ILE A 1096 18.26 7.03 -5.55
C ILE A 1096 18.27 6.33 -4.13
N HIS A 1097 19.13 6.85 -3.19
CA HIS A 1097 18.97 6.90 -1.69
C HIS A 1097 19.04 8.37 -0.92
N TYR A 1098 18.19 9.17 -0.05
CA TYR A 1098 16.86 9.41 0.89
C TYR A 1098 16.50 8.98 2.38
N GLU A 1099 16.55 9.82 3.43
CA GLU A 1099 15.63 9.61 4.61
C GLU A 1099 14.21 10.06 4.20
N SER A 1100 13.09 9.40 4.52
CA SER A 1100 11.75 9.72 3.96
C SER A 1100 11.07 10.93 4.58
N THR A 1101 9.81 11.30 4.36
CA THR A 1101 9.25 12.52 4.99
C THR A 1101 8.23 12.20 6.07
N VAL A 1102 7.39 11.16 6.01
CA VAL A 1102 6.13 11.26 6.75
C VAL A 1102 5.63 10.26 7.80
N ASP A 1103 5.61 8.93 7.76
CA ASP A 1103 6.34 7.78 7.23
C ASP A 1103 7.46 7.23 8.15
N TRP A 1104 8.53 7.96 8.40
CA TRP A 1104 9.85 7.56 8.89
C TRP A 1104 10.42 6.19 8.51
N CYS A 1105 10.13 5.69 7.30
CA CYS A 1105 10.94 4.67 6.65
C CYS A 1105 10.88 4.60 5.11
N LEU A 1106 10.39 3.52 4.50
CA LEU A 1106 10.96 3.02 3.24
C LEU A 1106 10.04 2.44 2.18
N HIS A 1107 9.77 2.95 0.99
CA HIS A 1107 10.03 4.16 0.21
C HIS A 1107 11.40 4.33 -0.58
N SER A 1108 11.53 4.09 -1.94
CA SER A 1108 12.54 4.54 -2.96
C SER A 1108 12.72 3.84 -4.36
N ASP A 1109 13.73 4.27 -5.13
CA ASP A 1109 13.50 5.11 -6.29
C ASP A 1109 14.61 4.86 -7.39
N ILE A 1110 14.31 4.70 -8.70
CA ILE A 1110 15.11 4.50 -9.99
C ILE A 1110 14.85 5.49 -11.35
N LEU A 1111 15.11 6.80 -11.98
CA LEU A 1111 16.13 7.94 -12.65
C LEU A 1111 16.77 7.90 -14.16
N HIS A 1112 16.12 8.32 -15.29
CA HIS A 1112 15.93 7.86 -16.75
C HIS A 1112 15.59 9.12 -17.59
N CYS A 1113 16.14 9.25 -18.80
CA CYS A 1113 16.47 10.49 -19.46
C CYS A 1113 16.71 10.68 -21.06
N SER A 1114 17.52 9.95 -21.92
CA SER A 1114 18.25 10.25 -23.23
C SER A 1114 18.04 9.38 -24.53
N PRO A 1115 17.96 10.00 -25.72
CA PRO A 1115 17.73 9.51 -27.10
C PRO A 1115 17.10 8.17 -27.55
N GLU A 1116 17.12 7.03 -26.82
CA GLU A 1116 16.08 5.98 -27.05
C GLU A 1116 15.80 5.04 -25.84
N PHE A 1117 14.53 4.71 -25.55
CA PHE A 1117 14.06 3.56 -24.72
C PHE A 1117 12.54 3.40 -24.93
N TYR A 1118 12.03 2.19 -25.25
CA TYR A 1118 10.64 2.01 -25.75
C TYR A 1118 10.26 2.90 -26.95
N HIS A 1119 11.27 3.35 -27.71
CA HIS A 1119 11.29 4.40 -28.77
C HIS A 1119 11.08 5.84 -28.28
N LYS A 1120 11.25 6.11 -27.00
CA LYS A 1120 10.47 7.15 -26.36
C LYS A 1120 11.29 8.09 -25.43
N GLU A 1121 11.48 9.37 -25.82
CA GLU A 1121 12.18 10.55 -25.20
C GLU A 1121 12.05 10.72 -23.62
N ARG A 1122 12.81 11.34 -22.66
CA ARG A 1122 12.48 11.13 -21.16
C ARG A 1122 12.73 12.12 -20.05
N TRP A 1123 11.99 13.20 -19.97
CA TRP A 1123 12.44 14.32 -19.19
C TRP A 1123 11.64 14.50 -17.87
N ASP A 1124 12.14 13.86 -16.79
CA ASP A 1124 11.43 13.32 -15.59
C ASP A 1124 11.94 13.80 -14.18
N CYS A 1125 11.18 14.07 -13.07
CA CYS A 1125 11.54 14.93 -11.88
C CYS A 1125 12.10 14.53 -10.47
N ALA A 1126 12.99 15.35 -9.85
CA ALA A 1126 13.65 15.26 -8.51
C ALA A 1126 13.39 16.34 -7.39
N LEU A 1127 14.31 16.70 -6.43
CA LEU A 1127 14.41 18.05 -5.70
C LEU A 1127 15.78 18.72 -5.23
N ILE A 1128 16.42 19.71 -5.94
CA ILE A 1128 17.85 20.19 -5.85
C ILE A 1128 18.25 20.77 -4.52
N ASP A 1129 19.34 20.25 -3.98
CA ASP A 1129 20.21 21.01 -3.11
C ASP A 1129 20.99 22.02 -3.99
N SER A 1130 20.42 23.21 -4.19
CA SER A 1130 21.12 24.32 -4.84
C SER A 1130 21.77 25.18 -3.79
N ASN A 1131 22.64 26.08 -4.23
CA ASN A 1131 23.16 27.14 -3.38
C ASN A 1131 22.07 28.14 -2.91
N GLU A 1132 20.86 28.10 -3.49
CA GLU A 1132 19.72 28.99 -3.19
C GLU A 1132 18.59 28.29 -2.40
N GLY A 1133 18.69 26.97 -2.20
CA GLY A 1133 17.69 26.15 -1.50
C GLY A 1133 17.18 25.00 -2.36
N VAL A 1134 16.01 24.48 -1.98
CA VAL A 1134 15.29 23.45 -2.74
C VAL A 1134 14.76 24.12 -4.02
N ALA A 1135 15.50 23.96 -5.13
CA ALA A 1135 15.38 24.80 -6.33
C ALA A 1135 15.70 24.06 -7.66
N LEU A 1136 15.44 24.63 -8.83
CA LEU A 1136 14.89 23.79 -9.89
C LEU A 1136 15.69 23.82 -11.26
N ALA A 1137 16.87 23.10 -11.52
CA ALA A 1137 17.77 22.54 -12.67
C ALA A 1137 17.93 20.96 -13.17
N GLN A 1138 17.69 20.51 -14.45
CA GLN A 1138 17.36 19.10 -14.97
C GLN A 1138 18.42 18.05 -15.40
N ILE A 1139 18.45 16.71 -15.17
CA ILE A 1139 19.66 15.94 -15.64
C ILE A 1139 19.86 15.66 -17.16
N LEU A 1140 20.55 16.53 -17.91
CA LEU A 1140 20.91 16.41 -19.34
C LEU A 1140 21.89 15.33 -19.71
N LEU A 1141 22.85 15.06 -18.84
CA LEU A 1141 23.90 14.11 -19.16
C LEU A 1141 24.35 13.43 -17.90
N LEU A 1142 24.33 12.10 -17.90
CA LEU A 1142 24.77 11.25 -16.79
C LEU A 1142 26.00 10.48 -17.20
N ILE A 1143 27.16 11.05 -16.92
CA ILE A 1143 28.47 10.55 -17.33
C ILE A 1143 29.38 10.23 -16.15
N GLU A 1144 30.25 9.24 -16.33
CA GLU A 1144 31.44 9.02 -15.48
C GLU A 1144 32.64 9.64 -16.17
N CYS A 1145 33.17 10.71 -15.63
CA CYS A 1145 34.45 11.24 -16.07
C CYS A 1145 35.59 10.46 -15.40
N ARG A 1146 36.57 10.04 -16.20
CA ARG A 1146 37.78 9.34 -15.77
C ARG A 1146 38.99 9.93 -16.48
N ASP A 1147 40.03 10.22 -15.72
CA ASP A 1147 41.38 10.48 -16.24
C ASP A 1147 42.09 9.18 -16.62
N GLN A 1148 42.91 9.21 -17.68
CA GLN A 1148 43.83 8.12 -18.05
C GLN A 1148 45.29 8.32 -17.59
N SER A 1149 45.60 9.44 -16.95
CA SER A 1149 46.94 9.70 -16.39
C SER A 1149 47.32 8.65 -15.32
N SER A 1150 48.62 8.44 -15.14
CA SER A 1150 49.16 7.49 -14.16
C SER A 1150 50.23 8.17 -13.29
N PRO A 1151 49.92 8.50 -12.01
CA PRO A 1151 48.61 8.38 -11.35
C PRO A 1151 47.55 9.34 -11.95
N PRO A 1152 46.25 9.05 -11.78
CA PRO A 1152 45.17 9.93 -12.25
C PRO A 1152 45.03 11.17 -11.36
N LEU A 1153 44.73 12.32 -11.97
CA LEU A 1153 44.52 13.61 -11.33
C LEU A 1153 43.23 13.66 -10.49
N PHE A 1154 42.21 12.91 -10.89
CA PHE A 1154 40.90 12.87 -10.22
C PHE A 1154 40.28 11.45 -10.22
N PRO A 1155 39.45 11.10 -9.20
CA PRO A 1155 38.75 9.82 -9.15
C PRO A 1155 37.63 9.75 -10.20
N ASN A 1156 37.01 8.59 -10.42
CA ASN A 1156 35.84 8.47 -11.30
C ASN A 1156 34.68 9.39 -10.81
N ILE A 1157 34.42 10.51 -11.51
CA ILE A 1157 33.48 11.56 -11.09
C ILE A 1157 32.14 11.43 -11.81
N PRO A 1158 31.01 11.61 -11.10
CA PRO A 1158 29.72 11.86 -11.75
C PRO A 1158 29.61 13.26 -12.29
N LEU A 1159 28.92 13.40 -13.42
CA LEU A 1159 28.23 14.65 -13.72
C LEU A 1159 26.78 14.42 -14.10
N ALA A 1160 25.99 15.45 -13.82
CA ALA A 1160 24.60 15.67 -14.16
C ALA A 1160 24.51 17.07 -14.79
N LEU A 1161 24.44 17.17 -16.11
CA LEU A 1161 24.13 18.45 -16.80
C LEU A 1161 22.69 18.89 -16.37
N VAL A 1162 22.34 20.17 -16.17
CA VAL A 1162 21.13 20.72 -15.48
C VAL A 1162 20.65 22.14 -15.89
N SER A 1163 19.40 22.56 -15.59
CA SER A 1163 18.59 23.22 -16.64
C SER A 1163 17.44 24.27 -16.34
N PHE A 1164 17.53 25.07 -15.26
CA PHE A 1164 16.43 25.49 -14.34
C PHE A 1164 14.98 25.97 -14.77
N PHE A 1165 14.17 26.48 -13.81
CA PHE A 1165 12.69 26.53 -13.84
C PHE A 1165 12.07 27.40 -12.73
N ASP A 1166 10.90 28.03 -12.96
CA ASP A 1166 10.31 29.05 -12.05
C ASP A 1166 8.81 28.87 -11.71
N SER A 1167 8.43 28.95 -10.43
CA SER A 1167 7.02 28.96 -9.97
C SER A 1167 6.32 30.32 -10.12
N LYS A 1168 4.99 30.35 -10.38
CA LYS A 1168 4.22 31.62 -10.60
C LYS A 1168 2.76 31.59 -9.98
N PRO A 1169 1.67 32.22 -10.52
CA PRO A 1169 0.26 32.18 -9.99
C PRO A 1169 -0.85 31.55 -10.90
N PRO A 1170 -1.99 31.04 -10.35
CA PRO A 1170 -3.06 30.24 -11.05
C PRO A 1170 -4.01 30.94 -12.08
N LEU A 1171 -4.62 30.24 -13.08
CA LEU A 1171 -5.45 30.86 -14.18
C LEU A 1171 -6.91 31.21 -13.85
N SER A 1172 -7.58 30.44 -12.99
CA SER A 1172 -9.05 30.30 -12.98
C SER A 1172 -9.67 30.19 -11.57
N SER A 1173 -11.00 30.08 -11.40
CA SER A 1173 -11.64 30.05 -10.05
C SER A 1173 -11.52 28.66 -9.39
N LEU A 1174 -11.95 27.70 -10.18
CA LEU A 1174 -11.43 26.37 -10.31
C LEU A 1174 -9.88 26.29 -10.21
N GLU A 1175 -9.09 27.37 -10.37
CA GLU A 1175 -7.70 27.37 -9.90
C GLU A 1175 -7.56 27.82 -8.39
N CYS A 1176 -8.43 27.43 -7.42
CA CYS A 1176 -8.28 27.76 -5.95
C CYS A 1176 -8.54 26.81 -4.70
N SER A 1177 -9.09 25.56 -4.71
CA SER A 1177 -9.06 24.52 -3.60
C SER A 1177 -8.78 22.99 -3.90
N MET A 1178 -8.75 22.48 -5.16
CA MET A 1178 -7.98 21.31 -5.76
C MET A 1178 -6.70 20.90 -5.05
N ASN A 1179 -6.07 21.95 -4.61
CA ASN A 1179 -4.68 22.26 -4.51
C ASN A 1179 -3.89 22.06 -5.84
N PHE A 1180 -2.87 22.88 -6.10
CA PHE A 1180 -1.83 22.78 -7.15
C PHE A 1180 -0.79 23.90 -7.12
N ARG A 1181 0.44 23.65 -7.60
CA ARG A 1181 1.49 24.62 -7.92
C ARG A 1181 1.43 24.81 -9.43
N ARG A 1182 2.25 25.72 -9.95
CA ARG A 1182 2.92 25.51 -11.23
C ARG A 1182 4.15 26.37 -11.30
N PHE A 1183 4.81 26.03 -12.38
CA PHE A 1183 6.17 26.10 -12.75
C PHE A 1183 6.27 26.41 -14.25
N GLU A 1184 7.37 27.01 -14.71
CA GLU A 1184 7.72 27.13 -16.15
C GLU A 1184 9.23 26.98 -16.38
N GLU A 1185 9.61 26.22 -17.40
CA GLU A 1185 11.01 25.86 -17.69
C GLU A 1185 11.81 26.91 -18.46
N TRP A 1186 13.11 26.97 -18.16
CA TRP A 1186 14.16 27.61 -18.96
C TRP A 1186 14.46 26.81 -20.29
N PRO A 1187 15.28 27.32 -21.25
CA PRO A 1187 15.52 26.72 -22.58
C PRO A 1187 16.96 26.13 -22.91
N ARG A 1188 17.08 25.00 -23.66
CA ARG A 1188 18.12 23.86 -23.73
C ARG A 1188 19.55 24.39 -23.66
N LYS A 1189 19.78 25.50 -24.33
CA LYS A 1189 21.02 26.31 -24.27
C LYS A 1189 21.51 26.71 -22.85
N SER A 1190 20.66 26.84 -21.81
CA SER A 1190 21.09 27.31 -20.46
C SER A 1190 21.61 26.21 -19.52
N ALA A 1191 21.70 24.98 -20.02
CA ALA A 1191 22.44 23.84 -19.52
C ALA A 1191 23.69 24.12 -18.64
N GLN A 1192 23.79 23.49 -17.47
CA GLN A 1192 24.83 23.68 -16.43
C GLN A 1192 25.27 22.34 -15.82
N LEU A 1193 26.55 22.02 -15.59
CA LEU A 1193 26.90 20.74 -14.95
C LEU A 1193 26.86 20.82 -13.40
N ILE A 1194 26.01 20.02 -12.76
CA ILE A 1194 26.10 19.69 -11.32
C ILE A 1194 26.70 18.30 -11.10
N PRO A 1195 27.18 18.00 -9.88
CA PRO A 1195 27.43 16.62 -9.49
C PRO A 1195 26.10 15.89 -9.18
N THR A 1196 25.96 14.61 -9.54
CA THR A 1196 24.78 13.76 -9.26
C THR A 1196 24.54 13.46 -7.77
N ARG A 1197 25.13 14.27 -6.88
CA ARG A 1197 25.03 14.19 -5.41
C ARG A 1197 24.15 15.23 -4.77
N SER A 1198 23.80 16.31 -5.45
CA SER A 1198 22.90 17.34 -4.92
C SER A 1198 21.48 16.82 -4.64
N ILE A 1199 21.30 15.49 -4.59
CA ILE A 1199 20.31 14.64 -5.26
C ILE A 1199 19.22 14.11 -4.29
N ILE A 1200 18.74 14.97 -3.38
CA ILE A 1200 17.71 14.80 -2.32
C ILE A 1200 16.41 14.01 -2.67
N ARG A 1201 15.89 13.92 -3.89
CA ARG A 1201 14.42 13.87 -4.05
C ARG A 1201 13.96 13.39 -5.45
N GLY A 1202 12.75 13.76 -5.95
CA GLY A 1202 11.90 12.94 -6.86
C GLY A 1202 10.49 13.44 -7.30
N ALA A 1203 10.15 14.72 -7.59
CA ALA A 1203 8.74 15.19 -7.68
C ALA A 1203 7.83 14.92 -8.93
N LEU A 1204 6.50 15.25 -9.05
CA LEU A 1204 5.63 14.72 -10.18
C LEU A 1204 4.56 15.71 -10.90
N LEU A 1205 4.48 15.71 -12.28
CA LEU A 1205 4.06 16.67 -13.47
C LEU A 1205 3.04 16.04 -14.48
N VAL A 1206 1.95 16.46 -15.36
CA VAL A 1206 1.48 16.55 -16.99
C VAL A 1206 1.60 17.83 -18.01
N PRO A 1207 2.53 18.14 -18.98
CA PRO A 1207 2.70 19.51 -19.49
C PRO A 1207 1.45 20.19 -19.89
N THR A 1208 1.22 21.37 -19.33
CA THR A 1208 -0.13 21.71 -18.93
C THR A 1208 -1.17 21.59 -20.07
N LEU A 1209 -0.72 21.73 -21.33
CA LEU A 1209 -1.23 21.27 -22.62
C LEU A 1209 -2.00 22.26 -23.53
N GLU A 1210 -2.21 23.58 -23.33
CA GLU A 1210 -3.04 24.38 -24.27
C GLU A 1210 -2.27 24.66 -25.57
N THR A 1211 -2.00 25.91 -25.87
CA THR A 1211 -1.24 26.30 -27.08
C THR A 1211 -0.48 27.61 -26.86
N ASN A 1212 -0.34 28.02 -25.60
CA ASN A 1212 -0.07 29.41 -25.21
C ASN A 1212 1.09 29.52 -24.22
N HIS A 1213 1.34 28.47 -23.45
CA HIS A 1213 2.40 28.43 -22.46
C HIS A 1213 2.96 27.02 -22.48
N PRO A 1214 3.61 26.55 -23.56
CA PRO A 1214 4.09 25.18 -23.59
C PRO A 1214 4.88 24.91 -22.33
N ASN A 1215 5.70 25.88 -21.93
CA ASN A 1215 6.55 25.70 -20.78
C ASN A 1215 5.85 25.62 -19.43
N ASN A 1216 4.57 25.97 -19.38
CA ASN A 1216 3.79 25.87 -18.17
C ASN A 1216 3.60 24.43 -17.73
N TYR A 1217 3.64 24.35 -16.42
CA TYR A 1217 3.85 23.12 -15.74
C TYR A 1217 3.27 23.20 -14.34
N LEU A 1218 1.95 23.06 -14.20
CA LEU A 1218 1.48 22.59 -12.92
C LEU A 1218 2.14 21.26 -12.84
N THR A 1219 3.16 21.13 -12.00
CA THR A 1219 3.07 19.63 -9.04
C THR A 1219 1.72 18.92 -8.65
N ASN A 1220 1.37 17.73 -9.14
CA ASN A 1220 0.46 17.03 -8.26
C ASN A 1220 1.46 16.87 -7.11
N ASP A 1221 1.21 17.48 -5.97
CA ASP A 1221 -0.10 17.50 -5.26
C ASP A 1221 -1.23 15.24 -3.55
N LEU A 1222 -2.30 14.41 -3.80
CA LEU A 1222 -2.10 12.98 -3.99
C LEU A 1222 -1.61 12.56 -5.38
N LEU A 1223 -0.35 12.21 -5.53
CA LEU A 1223 -0.09 10.84 -5.73
C LEU A 1223 -0.29 10.10 -4.38
N ASP A 1224 -0.12 10.75 -3.18
CA ASP A 1224 0.78 10.42 -2.03
C ASP A 1224 0.52 11.04 -0.54
N SER A 1225 1.30 10.66 0.54
CA SER A 1225 1.67 10.97 2.02
C SER A 1225 2.91 11.81 2.59
N ASP A 1226 4.18 11.87 2.17
CA ASP A 1226 5.16 12.99 2.28
C ASP A 1226 4.86 14.40 1.71
N LEU A 1227 4.98 14.54 0.38
CA LEU A 1227 4.70 15.65 -0.55
C LEU A 1227 3.75 16.83 -0.25
N TYR A 1228 2.81 16.80 0.66
CA TYR A 1228 1.76 17.84 0.71
C TYR A 1228 1.82 18.69 1.95
N PHE A 1229 2.35 18.11 3.00
CA PHE A 1229 2.09 18.60 4.33
C PHE A 1229 2.75 19.96 4.65
#